data_AF-A0A7V0T7I1-F1
#
_entry.id   AF-A0A7V0T7I1-F1
#
_cell.length_a   1.000
_cell.length_b   1.000
_cell.length_c   1.000
_cell.angle_alpha   90.00
_cell.angle_beta   90.00
_cell.angle_gamma   90.00
#
_symmetry.space_group_name_H-M   'P 1'
#
loop_
_entity.id
_entity.type
_entity.pdbx_description
1 polymer ?
#
loop_
_entity_poly.entity_id
_entity_poly.type
_entity_poly.pdbx_seq_one_letter_code
_entity_poly.pdbx_strand_id
1 'polypeptide(L)'
;MNDFLFILQFDSFITTLAPVIRRLQDASYDVKTILMIRRFEKNWISDDVKILLNGIPYDIVSENGIYSYLDKEYQVAVIGSVPRKFMPRFVRYSRKKGYATRFAAGYVGLLLKNNSEGYLRGVYRRSFCDLIWTPGIEAEKAILNTGLIDTMQTKVIPTGIPRFDALYEKLQQQERNVQDEILYLEQPTFPKSKTERQELLLNIIRLAENNPQFQIILKPRFAAKTGHTHQLKYALPDLMRNFKIPSNLTVSNEPILKLFQTARYALTISSTAGIEAMLAGIPTWFIQDFCGKENRYGSHDFTPLGVGITFKKMLSERRPWFNREYTISPEQSEQLQQWLRFDGQNTARLTEAMKNLHSKQPTAQPSAKTIFFLGRYMGRFPLIERFGYKENFRKQEKLAFENTSGLKQVFSPMQADIIFFRNKPEGTSKADIRRMEKPLSKAKPDALIINSILAFDSYDQKDLSFAAWRKAGLQTPDFIVLSPDENLAMAELTAFREKYAQVILRTNNEIGGKGMQMLSAVDSDETVHQKLAEQSQRIKVLQKKGGSSSLMAVEFTDTADAKGYRATYRAHVACGKILCYYGVCSPKPFIHSRDMLPKDYDQFVEVNRQFHLQMQEKRWDLEIIQAVESLGCQVGAVDFLLKNDLPVFLGINTMWGFRHKMGSDALWKLIEKDRWKLEIIIPTVYAWYYPLGTYHRMYEIIAEAAREQH
;
A
#
# COMPACT_ATOMS: atom_id res chain seq x y z
N MET A 1 -17.50 -28.68 7.87
CA MET A 1 -16.55 -27.55 7.74
C MET A 1 -16.01 -27.30 9.13
N ASN A 2 -14.70 -27.42 9.35
CA ASN A 2 -14.09 -27.20 10.66
C ASN A 2 -14.14 -25.70 11.01
N ASP A 3 -14.11 -25.30 12.28
CA ASP A 3 -14.33 -23.88 12.62
C ASP A 3 -13.07 -23.04 12.37
N PHE A 4 -11.98 -23.33 13.08
CA PHE A 4 -10.77 -22.50 13.06
C PHE A 4 -9.48 -23.27 12.78
N LEU A 5 -8.64 -22.72 11.92
CA LEU A 5 -7.26 -23.14 11.68
C LEU A 5 -6.28 -22.05 12.10
N PHE A 6 -5.48 -22.28 13.13
CA PHE A 6 -4.42 -21.36 13.56
C PHE A 6 -3.06 -21.82 13.03
N ILE A 7 -2.41 -20.99 12.23
CA ILE A 7 -1.08 -21.26 11.67
C ILE A 7 -0.08 -20.34 12.36
N LEU A 8 0.76 -20.90 13.23
CA LEU A 8 1.68 -20.18 14.11
C LEU A 8 3.13 -20.56 13.82
N GLN A 9 4.06 -19.66 14.14
CA GLN A 9 5.49 -19.90 13.96
C GLN A 9 6.36 -19.24 15.03
N PHE A 10 5.97 -18.07 15.56
CA PHE A 10 6.81 -17.29 16.48
C PHE A 10 6.13 -17.09 17.84
N ASP A 11 6.96 -17.03 18.87
CA ASP A 11 6.60 -16.90 20.29
C ASP A 11 5.64 -15.74 20.57
N SER A 12 5.88 -14.57 19.96
CA SER A 12 5.02 -13.40 20.17
C SER A 12 3.61 -13.58 19.62
N PHE A 13 3.45 -14.35 18.53
CA PHE A 13 2.14 -14.70 18.00
C PHE A 13 1.48 -15.79 18.84
N ILE A 14 2.24 -16.79 19.30
CA ILE A 14 1.72 -17.86 20.16
C ILE A 14 1.22 -17.29 21.49
N THR A 15 2.03 -16.48 22.17
CA THR A 15 1.64 -15.79 23.42
C THR A 15 0.42 -14.89 23.26
N THR A 16 0.25 -14.29 22.08
CA THR A 16 -0.92 -13.45 21.80
C THR A 16 -2.16 -14.27 21.45
N LEU A 17 -2.02 -15.38 20.72
CA LEU A 17 -3.17 -16.13 20.22
C LEU A 17 -3.59 -17.31 21.11
N ALA A 18 -2.71 -17.82 21.98
CA ALA A 18 -3.06 -18.91 22.90
C ALA A 18 -4.26 -18.58 23.80
N PRO A 19 -4.37 -17.39 24.42
CA PRO A 19 -5.57 -17.02 25.18
C PRO A 19 -6.85 -16.97 24.33
N VAL A 20 -6.73 -16.54 23.07
CA VAL A 20 -7.86 -16.49 22.12
C VAL A 20 -8.29 -17.91 21.73
N ILE A 21 -7.33 -18.79 21.43
CA ILE A 21 -7.60 -20.20 21.10
C ILE A 21 -8.36 -20.89 22.23
N ARG A 22 -7.94 -20.69 23.49
CA ARG A 22 -8.64 -21.25 24.65
C ARG A 22 -10.07 -20.76 24.76
N ARG A 23 -10.30 -19.45 24.66
CA ARG A 23 -11.67 -18.90 24.71
C ARG A 23 -12.57 -19.42 23.59
N LEU A 24 -12.01 -19.75 22.42
CA LEU A 24 -12.75 -20.40 21.34
C LEU A 24 -13.06 -21.86 21.69
N GLN A 25 -12.10 -22.61 22.24
CA GLN A 25 -12.31 -23.99 22.70
C GLN A 25 -13.33 -24.08 23.86
N ASP A 26 -13.25 -23.18 24.83
CA ASP A 26 -14.20 -23.06 25.95
C ASP A 26 -15.61 -22.72 25.44
N ALA A 27 -15.69 -22.00 24.32
CA ALA A 27 -16.95 -21.73 23.61
C ALA A 27 -17.35 -22.86 22.64
N SER A 28 -16.75 -24.04 22.75
CA SER A 28 -17.05 -25.27 21.99
C SER A 28 -16.80 -25.19 20.47
N TYR A 29 -15.93 -24.30 20.00
CA TYR A 29 -15.50 -24.28 18.59
C TYR A 29 -14.43 -25.36 18.32
N ASP A 30 -14.48 -25.97 17.14
CA ASP A 30 -13.41 -26.87 16.66
C ASP A 30 -12.18 -26.07 16.20
N VAL A 31 -11.10 -26.13 16.98
CA VAL A 31 -9.87 -25.38 16.72
C VAL A 31 -8.70 -26.31 16.43
N LYS A 32 -8.16 -26.24 15.22
CA LYS A 32 -6.89 -26.87 14.86
C LYS A 32 -5.75 -25.85 14.95
N THR A 33 -4.71 -26.19 15.72
CA THR A 33 -3.49 -25.38 15.80
C THR A 33 -2.34 -26.08 15.07
N ILE A 34 -1.59 -25.31 14.28
CA ILE A 34 -0.40 -25.77 13.56
C ILE A 34 0.79 -24.91 13.95
N LEU A 35 1.90 -25.57 14.28
CA LEU A 35 3.23 -24.96 14.31
C LEU A 35 3.95 -25.23 12.99
N MET A 36 4.17 -24.17 12.22
CA MET A 36 4.80 -24.27 10.91
C MET A 36 6.32 -24.27 10.99
N ILE A 37 6.96 -25.33 10.48
CA ILE A 37 8.42 -25.38 10.32
C ILE A 37 8.87 -24.69 9.05
N ARG A 38 10.00 -23.99 9.13
CA ARG A 38 10.65 -23.38 7.96
C ARG A 38 11.37 -24.47 7.16
N ARG A 39 11.28 -24.39 5.83
CA ARG A 39 11.99 -25.32 4.92
C ARG A 39 13.49 -25.31 5.26
N PHE A 40 14.04 -26.49 5.59
CA PHE A 40 15.45 -26.74 5.94
C PHE A 40 15.94 -26.41 7.36
N GLU A 41 15.06 -26.03 8.31
CA GLU A 41 15.44 -25.77 9.72
C GLU A 41 14.62 -26.66 10.68
N LYS A 42 15.00 -27.95 10.82
CA LYS A 42 14.24 -28.96 11.59
C LYS A 42 14.13 -28.65 13.10
N ASN A 43 15.07 -27.92 13.68
CA ASN A 43 15.11 -27.59 15.12
C ASN A 43 14.60 -26.17 15.44
N TRP A 44 13.76 -25.61 14.57
CA TRP A 44 13.28 -24.23 14.71
C TRP A 44 12.22 -24.06 15.80
N ILE A 45 11.42 -25.09 16.10
CA ILE A 45 10.44 -25.05 17.20
C ILE A 45 11.16 -25.56 18.47
N SER A 46 11.55 -24.63 19.35
CA SER A 46 12.16 -24.97 20.64
C SER A 46 11.13 -25.49 21.64
N ASP A 47 11.59 -26.12 22.72
CA ASP A 47 10.69 -26.55 23.80
C ASP A 47 10.03 -25.35 24.51
N ASP A 48 10.70 -24.20 24.59
CA ASP A 48 10.11 -22.95 25.07
C ASP A 48 8.87 -22.58 24.25
N VAL A 49 8.94 -22.69 22.91
CA VAL A 49 7.79 -22.40 22.02
C VAL A 49 6.61 -23.33 22.31
N LYS A 50 6.88 -24.61 22.59
CA LYS A 50 5.85 -25.61 22.92
C LYS A 50 5.21 -25.31 24.27
N ILE A 51 6.00 -24.90 25.26
CA ILE A 51 5.52 -24.50 26.60
C ILE A 51 4.53 -23.33 26.49
N LEU A 52 4.74 -22.38 25.57
CA LEU A 52 3.84 -21.23 25.38
C LEU A 52 2.42 -21.62 24.93
N LEU A 53 2.24 -22.77 24.28
CA LEU A 53 0.91 -23.29 23.93
C LEU A 53 0.17 -23.84 25.15
N ASN A 54 0.90 -24.23 26.21
CA ASN A 54 0.38 -24.56 27.53
C ASN A 54 -0.90 -25.44 27.45
N GLY A 55 -0.75 -26.66 26.93
CA GLY A 55 -1.81 -27.66 26.82
C GLY A 55 -2.70 -27.57 25.57
N ILE A 56 -2.56 -26.54 24.73
CA ILE A 56 -3.27 -26.47 23.43
C ILE A 56 -2.72 -27.57 22.49
N PRO A 57 -3.54 -28.49 21.95
CA PRO A 57 -3.09 -29.48 20.98
C PRO A 57 -2.62 -28.84 19.67
N TYR A 58 -1.53 -29.35 19.09
CA TYR A 58 -0.97 -28.81 17.85
C TYR A 58 -0.33 -29.88 16.96
N ASP A 59 -0.31 -29.61 15.65
CA ASP A 59 0.47 -30.38 14.68
C ASP A 59 1.71 -29.60 14.25
N ILE A 60 2.82 -30.29 14.00
CA ILE A 60 4.02 -29.69 13.41
C ILE A 60 4.02 -29.97 11.91
N VAL A 61 3.97 -28.92 11.08
CA VAL A 61 3.73 -29.07 9.64
C VAL A 61 4.67 -28.20 8.81
N SER A 62 5.15 -28.71 7.68
CA SER A 62 5.95 -27.94 6.72
C SER A 62 5.10 -26.96 5.90
N GLU A 63 5.73 -25.96 5.27
CA GLU A 63 5.04 -24.99 4.40
C GLU A 63 4.16 -25.66 3.33
N ASN A 64 4.64 -26.75 2.71
CA ASN A 64 3.87 -27.48 1.69
C ASN A 64 2.77 -28.36 2.31
N GLY A 65 3.00 -28.89 3.50
CA GLY A 65 2.02 -29.74 4.19
C GLY A 65 0.78 -28.97 4.65
N ILE A 66 0.88 -27.66 4.87
CA ILE A 66 -0.26 -26.86 5.36
C ILE A 66 -1.40 -26.79 4.34
N TYR A 67 -1.14 -26.91 3.04
CA TYR A 67 -2.18 -26.87 2.02
C TYR A 67 -3.18 -28.02 2.17
N SER A 68 -2.77 -29.21 2.66
CA SER A 68 -3.70 -30.32 2.89
C SER A 68 -4.64 -30.09 4.08
N TYR A 69 -4.29 -29.19 5.00
CA TYR A 69 -5.21 -28.75 6.06
C TYR A 69 -6.24 -27.79 5.49
N LEU A 70 -5.84 -26.88 4.62
CA LEU A 70 -6.77 -25.98 3.97
C LEU A 70 -7.81 -26.74 3.13
N ASP A 71 -7.41 -27.84 2.49
CA ASP A 71 -8.30 -28.73 1.74
C ASP A 71 -9.36 -29.45 2.62
N LYS A 72 -9.24 -29.41 3.96
CA LYS A 72 -10.27 -29.90 4.90
C LYS A 72 -11.38 -28.88 5.18
N GLU A 73 -11.33 -27.72 4.51
CA GLU A 73 -12.31 -26.63 4.56
C GLU A 73 -12.59 -26.13 5.99
N TYR A 74 -11.78 -25.17 6.42
CA TYR A 74 -12.00 -24.40 7.65
C TYR A 74 -12.83 -23.15 7.37
N GLN A 75 -13.71 -22.75 8.29
CA GLN A 75 -14.49 -21.51 8.15
C GLN A 75 -13.58 -20.27 8.27
N VAL A 76 -12.63 -20.31 9.20
CA VAL A 76 -11.64 -19.24 9.42
C VAL A 76 -10.24 -19.82 9.55
N ALA A 77 -9.29 -19.27 8.80
CA ALA A 77 -7.86 -19.54 8.92
C ALA A 77 -7.13 -18.29 9.46
N VAL A 78 -6.56 -18.41 10.66
CA VAL A 78 -5.78 -17.37 11.31
C VAL A 78 -4.30 -17.59 10.99
N ILE A 79 -3.71 -16.64 10.27
CA ILE A 79 -2.32 -16.67 9.85
C ILE A 79 -1.51 -15.77 10.79
N GLY A 80 -0.67 -16.39 11.62
CA GLY A 80 0.30 -15.69 12.45
C GLY A 80 1.49 -15.19 11.64
N SER A 81 2.69 -15.27 12.22
CA SER A 81 3.89 -15.00 11.45
C SER A 81 4.26 -16.18 10.57
N VAL A 82 4.47 -15.91 9.29
CA VAL A 82 4.78 -16.90 8.26
C VAL A 82 5.85 -16.36 7.31
N PRO A 83 6.57 -17.21 6.54
CA PRO A 83 7.54 -16.76 5.55
C PRO A 83 6.96 -15.73 4.57
N ARG A 84 7.83 -14.84 4.07
CA ARG A 84 7.48 -13.58 3.39
C ARG A 84 6.43 -13.68 2.27
N LYS A 85 6.30 -14.83 1.61
CA LYS A 85 5.40 -15.04 0.46
C LYS A 85 4.27 -16.02 0.76
N PHE A 86 4.21 -16.61 1.94
CA PHE A 86 3.28 -17.68 2.27
C PHE A 86 1.82 -17.19 2.25
N MET A 87 1.52 -16.15 3.04
CA MET A 87 0.14 -15.67 3.22
C MET A 87 -0.57 -15.33 1.88
N PRO A 88 -0.02 -14.50 0.97
CA PRO A 88 -0.68 -14.25 -0.32
C PRO A 88 -0.84 -15.51 -1.19
N ARG A 89 0.09 -16.48 -1.11
CA ARG A 89 -0.01 -17.73 -1.87
C ARG A 89 -1.10 -18.64 -1.31
N PHE A 90 -1.16 -18.73 0.01
CA PHE A 90 -2.12 -19.56 0.73
C PHE A 90 -3.56 -19.09 0.51
N VAL A 91 -3.81 -17.77 0.64
CA VAL A 91 -5.12 -17.19 0.34
C VAL A 91 -5.52 -17.39 -1.13
N ARG A 92 -4.61 -17.14 -2.08
CA ARG A 92 -4.89 -17.36 -3.51
C ARG A 92 -5.19 -18.81 -3.85
N TYR A 93 -4.51 -19.75 -3.19
CA TYR A 93 -4.80 -21.17 -3.36
C TYR A 93 -6.24 -21.48 -2.93
N SER A 94 -6.66 -21.00 -1.75
CA SER A 94 -8.03 -21.14 -1.25
C SER A 94 -9.06 -20.60 -2.25
N ARG A 95 -8.86 -19.35 -2.69
CA ARG A 95 -9.77 -18.67 -3.64
C ARG A 95 -9.85 -19.39 -4.98
N LYS A 96 -8.73 -19.88 -5.50
CA LYS A 96 -8.68 -20.65 -6.75
C LYS A 96 -9.43 -21.98 -6.65
N LYS A 97 -9.42 -22.61 -5.48
CA LYS A 97 -10.16 -23.84 -5.21
C LYS A 97 -11.65 -23.61 -4.96
N GLY A 98 -12.07 -22.36 -4.78
CA GLY A 98 -13.45 -22.01 -4.50
C GLY A 98 -13.85 -22.21 -3.03
N TYR A 99 -12.88 -22.40 -2.12
CA TYR A 99 -13.17 -22.56 -0.70
C TYR A 99 -13.70 -21.25 -0.10
N ALA A 100 -14.69 -21.37 0.78
CA ALA A 100 -15.30 -20.24 1.49
C ALA A 100 -14.51 -19.80 2.75
N THR A 101 -13.30 -20.33 2.95
CA THR A 101 -12.43 -20.00 4.09
C THR A 101 -12.12 -18.52 4.11
N ARG A 102 -12.34 -17.89 5.27
CA ARG A 102 -11.94 -16.51 5.56
C ARG A 102 -10.60 -16.49 6.28
N PHE A 103 -9.86 -15.41 6.09
CA PHE A 103 -8.50 -15.27 6.59
C PHE A 103 -8.40 -14.11 7.58
N ALA A 104 -7.71 -14.35 8.68
CA ALA A 104 -7.38 -13.32 9.66
C ALA A 104 -5.88 -13.27 9.92
N ALA A 105 -5.32 -12.08 10.06
CA ALA A 105 -3.93 -11.86 10.45
C ALA A 105 -3.80 -10.55 11.23
N GLY A 106 -2.69 -10.29 11.90
CA GLY A 106 -2.55 -9.01 12.59
C GLY A 106 -1.16 -8.73 13.13
N TYR A 107 -1.08 -7.69 13.95
CA TYR A 107 0.15 -7.17 14.52
C TYR A 107 0.17 -7.42 16.03
N VAL A 108 1.25 -8.02 16.53
CA VAL A 108 1.41 -8.45 17.93
C VAL A 108 2.44 -7.60 18.69
N GLY A 109 2.73 -6.42 18.15
CA GLY A 109 3.66 -5.44 18.70
C GLY A 109 3.42 -4.07 18.05
N LEU A 110 4.04 -3.04 18.60
CA LEU A 110 3.93 -1.67 18.08
C LEU A 110 4.50 -1.55 16.67
N LEU A 111 3.92 -0.62 15.90
CA LEU A 111 4.36 -0.30 14.54
C LEU A 111 5.45 0.77 14.59
N LEU A 112 6.70 0.35 14.77
CA LEU A 112 7.85 1.24 14.73
C LEU A 112 8.09 1.78 13.31
N LYS A 113 8.46 3.06 13.20
CA LYS A 113 8.69 3.79 11.94
C LYS A 113 10.13 3.63 11.43
N ASN A 114 10.99 2.91 12.16
CA ASN A 114 12.38 2.64 11.80
C ASN A 114 12.59 1.74 10.58
N ASN A 115 11.54 1.07 10.10
CA ASN A 115 11.59 0.20 8.94
C ASN A 115 10.31 0.31 8.13
N SER A 116 10.17 1.42 7.42
CA SER A 116 9.03 1.72 6.57
C SER A 116 8.83 0.66 5.46
N GLU A 117 9.90 0.06 4.92
CA GLU A 117 9.82 -1.04 3.95
C GLU A 117 9.21 -2.31 4.55
N GLY A 118 9.72 -2.71 5.71
CA GLY A 118 9.22 -3.86 6.47
C GLY A 118 7.76 -3.68 6.86
N TYR A 119 7.39 -2.47 7.27
CA TYR A 119 6.04 -2.07 7.61
C TYR A 119 5.08 -2.27 6.43
N LEU A 120 5.32 -1.63 5.28
CA LEU A 120 4.42 -1.74 4.12
C LEU A 120 4.34 -3.14 3.54
N ARG A 121 5.44 -3.89 3.53
CA ARG A 121 5.40 -5.32 3.18
C ARG A 121 4.55 -6.12 4.14
N GLY A 122 4.54 -5.75 5.41
CA GLY A 122 3.65 -6.31 6.41
C GLY A 122 2.17 -6.05 6.08
N VAL A 123 1.86 -4.82 5.65
CA VAL A 123 0.50 -4.40 5.27
C VAL A 123 0.03 -5.11 4.01
N TYR A 124 0.81 -5.05 2.91
CA TYR A 124 0.50 -5.71 1.64
C TYR A 124 0.20 -7.20 1.79
N ARG A 125 0.93 -7.91 2.66
CA ARG A 125 0.66 -9.35 2.85
C ARG A 125 -0.69 -9.58 3.51
N ARG A 126 -1.06 -8.71 4.46
CA ARG A 126 -2.30 -8.81 5.24
C ARG A 126 -3.50 -8.28 4.48
N SER A 127 -3.32 -7.49 3.43
CA SER A 127 -4.41 -7.03 2.56
C SER A 127 -5.15 -8.17 1.83
N PHE A 128 -4.61 -9.39 1.85
CA PHE A 128 -5.29 -10.59 1.36
C PHE A 128 -6.26 -11.21 2.40
N CYS A 129 -6.25 -10.74 3.65
CA CYS A 129 -7.10 -11.25 4.72
C CYS A 129 -8.42 -10.48 4.81
N ASP A 130 -9.45 -11.13 5.33
CA ASP A 130 -10.76 -10.54 5.62
C ASP A 130 -10.75 -9.73 6.93
N LEU A 131 -9.82 -10.05 7.84
CA LEU A 131 -9.65 -9.38 9.12
C LEU A 131 -8.17 -9.06 9.41
N ILE A 132 -7.90 -7.81 9.77
CA ILE A 132 -6.61 -7.35 10.27
C ILE A 132 -6.77 -6.77 11.68
N TRP A 133 -6.13 -7.37 12.68
CA TRP A 133 -6.13 -6.79 14.03
C TRP A 133 -4.85 -5.99 14.32
N THR A 134 -4.99 -4.92 15.10
CA THR A 134 -3.92 -3.95 15.40
C THR A 134 -3.80 -3.69 16.90
N PRO A 135 -2.62 -3.27 17.39
CA PRO A 135 -2.41 -2.99 18.81
C PRO A 135 -3.19 -1.76 19.32
N GLY A 136 -3.50 -0.80 18.46
CA GLY A 136 -4.15 0.45 18.86
C GLY A 136 -4.71 1.22 17.67
N ILE A 137 -5.40 2.31 17.96
CA ILE A 137 -6.08 3.15 16.94
C ILE A 137 -5.06 3.80 16.00
N GLU A 138 -3.89 4.19 16.49
CA GLU A 138 -2.84 4.75 15.63
C GLU A 138 -2.35 3.73 14.61
N ALA A 139 -2.22 2.48 15.02
CA ALA A 139 -1.79 1.42 14.13
C ALA A 139 -2.85 1.12 13.05
N GLU A 140 -4.13 1.16 13.42
CA GLU A 140 -5.23 1.07 12.45
C GLU A 140 -5.18 2.21 11.43
N LYS A 141 -5.14 3.48 11.90
CA LYS A 141 -5.05 4.65 11.02
C LYS A 141 -3.84 4.58 10.11
N ALA A 142 -2.67 4.24 10.65
CA ALA A 142 -1.44 4.13 9.87
C ALA A 142 -1.55 3.06 8.77
N ILE A 143 -2.24 1.95 9.02
CA ILE A 143 -2.44 0.87 8.04
C ILE A 143 -3.41 1.31 6.95
N LEU A 144 -4.52 1.94 7.31
CA LEU A 144 -5.52 2.43 6.37
C LEU A 144 -4.95 3.52 5.46
N ASN A 145 -4.16 4.44 6.02
CA ASN A 145 -3.52 5.53 5.28
C ASN A 145 -2.50 5.06 4.22
N THR A 146 -2.11 3.79 4.22
CA THR A 146 -1.26 3.23 3.15
C THR A 146 -1.98 3.11 1.80
N GLY A 147 -3.32 3.08 1.80
CA GLY A 147 -4.12 2.80 0.60
C GLY A 147 -4.00 1.37 0.07
N LEU A 148 -3.32 0.46 0.79
CA LEU A 148 -3.10 -0.92 0.38
C LEU A 148 -4.22 -1.88 0.80
N ILE A 149 -5.12 -1.44 1.67
CA ILE A 149 -6.23 -2.24 2.21
C ILE A 149 -7.52 -1.89 1.47
N ASP A 150 -8.21 -2.90 0.95
CA ASP A 150 -9.58 -2.74 0.47
C ASP A 150 -10.56 -2.82 1.65
N THR A 151 -11.01 -1.68 2.14
CA THR A 151 -11.87 -1.59 3.33
C THR A 151 -13.27 -2.20 3.13
N MET A 152 -13.68 -2.46 1.89
CA MET A 152 -14.92 -3.18 1.59
C MET A 152 -14.80 -4.69 1.85
N GLN A 153 -13.61 -5.26 1.66
CA GLN A 153 -13.35 -6.69 1.84
C GLN A 153 -12.65 -7.00 3.16
N THR A 154 -11.75 -6.12 3.60
CA THR A 154 -10.89 -6.32 4.76
C THR A 154 -11.28 -5.37 5.88
N LYS A 155 -11.70 -5.96 7.01
CA LYS A 155 -11.93 -5.19 8.24
C LYS A 155 -10.61 -5.01 8.98
N VAL A 156 -10.22 -3.78 9.29
CA VAL A 156 -9.12 -3.47 10.22
C VAL A 156 -9.73 -3.13 11.57
N ILE A 157 -9.21 -3.69 12.67
CA ILE A 157 -9.75 -3.44 14.02
C ILE A 157 -8.65 -3.26 15.08
N PRO A 158 -8.78 -2.28 15.99
CA PRO A 158 -7.85 -2.07 17.09
C PRO A 158 -8.25 -2.96 18.27
N THR A 159 -7.75 -4.21 18.28
CA THR A 159 -8.04 -5.17 19.36
C THR A 159 -7.06 -5.09 20.52
N GLY A 160 -5.98 -4.32 20.42
CA GLY A 160 -4.89 -4.49 21.36
C GLY A 160 -4.22 -5.84 21.22
N ILE A 161 -3.37 -6.17 22.20
CA ILE A 161 -2.55 -7.39 22.17
C ILE A 161 -2.95 -8.26 23.37
N PRO A 162 -3.70 -9.37 23.17
CA PRO A 162 -4.17 -10.27 24.24
C PRO A 162 -3.18 -10.59 25.37
N ARG A 163 -1.87 -10.75 25.07
CA ARG A 163 -0.86 -11.04 26.10
C ARG A 163 -0.72 -9.95 27.18
N PHE A 164 -1.26 -8.76 26.96
CA PHE A 164 -1.27 -7.65 27.92
C PHE A 164 -2.39 -7.74 28.94
N ASP A 165 -3.43 -8.56 28.74
CA ASP A 165 -4.52 -8.68 29.71
C ASP A 165 -4.03 -9.26 31.04
N ALA A 166 -3.12 -10.24 30.98
CA ALA A 166 -2.48 -10.79 32.18
C ALA A 166 -1.60 -9.76 32.92
N LEU A 167 -1.00 -8.80 32.21
CA LEU A 167 -0.30 -7.68 32.84
C LEU A 167 -1.30 -6.74 33.51
N TYR A 168 -2.38 -6.38 32.82
CA TYR A 168 -3.44 -5.54 33.33
C TYR A 168 -4.02 -6.09 34.64
N GLU A 169 -4.42 -7.37 34.66
CA GLU A 169 -4.97 -8.03 35.85
C GLU A 169 -4.00 -8.01 37.04
N LYS A 170 -2.73 -8.34 36.81
CA LYS A 170 -1.72 -8.34 37.88
C LYS A 170 -1.51 -6.97 38.48
N LEU A 171 -1.52 -5.92 37.66
CA LEU A 171 -1.36 -4.54 38.14
C LEU A 171 -2.54 -4.06 38.98
N GLN A 172 -3.72 -4.66 38.86
CA GLN A 172 -4.87 -4.36 39.73
C GLN A 172 -4.80 -5.07 41.09
N GLN A 173 -4.03 -6.16 41.21
CA GLN A 173 -4.08 -7.08 42.35
C GLN A 173 -2.91 -6.94 43.33
N GLN A 174 -1.81 -6.31 42.93
CA GLN A 174 -0.60 -6.23 43.75
C GLN A 174 0.04 -4.85 43.74
N GLU A 175 0.33 -4.33 44.94
CA GLU A 175 1.29 -3.25 45.11
C GLU A 175 2.70 -3.73 44.83
N ARG A 176 3.53 -2.85 44.26
CA ARG A 176 4.93 -3.16 43.94
C ARG A 176 5.81 -3.03 45.18
N ASN A 177 6.70 -4.00 45.38
CA ASN A 177 7.75 -3.92 46.39
C ASN A 177 9.02 -3.32 45.79
N VAL A 178 8.99 -2.01 45.53
CA VAL A 178 10.04 -1.30 44.79
C VAL A 178 11.37 -1.35 45.54
N GLN A 179 12.38 -1.93 44.89
CA GLN A 179 13.77 -2.04 45.34
C GLN A 179 14.67 -1.07 44.57
N ASP A 180 15.91 -0.86 45.00
CA ASP A 180 16.92 -0.08 44.26
C ASP A 180 17.45 -0.86 43.03
N GLU A 181 16.55 -1.22 42.11
CA GLU A 181 16.84 -2.01 40.91
C GLU A 181 16.62 -1.21 39.61
N ILE A 182 17.59 -1.30 38.69
CA ILE A 182 17.50 -0.75 37.33
C ILE A 182 17.47 -1.91 36.34
N LEU A 183 16.37 -2.06 35.63
CA LEU A 183 16.17 -3.11 34.65
C LEU A 183 16.60 -2.66 33.25
N TYR A 184 17.65 -3.24 32.70
CA TYR A 184 17.97 -3.10 31.28
C TYR A 184 17.29 -4.20 30.46
N LEU A 185 16.30 -3.80 29.66
CA LEU A 185 15.51 -4.69 28.79
C LEU A 185 16.18 -4.81 27.42
N GLU A 186 16.88 -5.93 27.18
CA GLU A 186 17.66 -6.16 25.96
C GLU A 186 16.76 -6.33 24.72
N GLN A 187 17.20 -5.74 23.60
CA GLN A 187 16.69 -6.04 22.27
C GLN A 187 17.59 -7.08 21.56
N PRO A 188 17.05 -8.17 21.00
CA PRO A 188 17.86 -9.23 20.39
C PRO A 188 18.50 -8.81 19.06
N THR A 189 17.90 -7.83 18.38
CA THR A 189 18.32 -7.38 17.03
C THR A 189 19.09 -6.08 17.02
N PHE A 190 18.98 -5.28 18.09
CA PHE A 190 19.52 -3.93 18.15
C PHE A 190 20.32 -3.71 19.44
N PRO A 191 21.48 -3.05 19.37
CA PRO A 191 22.20 -2.65 18.15
C PRO A 191 22.65 -3.87 17.33
N LYS A 192 22.95 -3.67 16.03
CA LYS A 192 23.23 -4.78 15.11
C LYS A 192 24.69 -5.23 15.12
N SER A 193 25.63 -4.29 15.26
CA SER A 193 27.06 -4.59 15.19
C SER A 193 27.63 -5.05 16.53
N LYS A 194 28.71 -5.84 16.48
CA LYS A 194 29.47 -6.21 17.68
C LYS A 194 29.97 -4.98 18.42
N THR A 195 30.48 -3.99 17.68
CA THR A 195 31.04 -2.75 18.22
C THR A 195 30.00 -1.94 18.99
N GLU A 196 28.83 -1.66 18.40
CA GLU A 196 27.75 -0.93 19.09
C GLU A 196 27.25 -1.69 20.33
N ARG A 197 27.21 -3.03 20.29
CA ARG A 197 26.84 -3.83 21.46
C ARG A 197 27.90 -3.83 22.56
N GLN A 198 29.18 -3.80 22.20
CA GLN A 198 30.27 -3.62 23.16
C GLN A 198 30.23 -2.22 23.79
N GLU A 199 29.95 -1.19 22.99
CA GLU A 199 29.77 0.18 23.47
C GLU A 199 28.58 0.31 24.43
N LEU A 200 27.43 -0.28 24.07
CA LEU A 200 26.28 -0.40 24.95
C LEU A 200 26.64 -1.05 26.28
N LEU A 201 27.34 -2.20 26.24
CA LEU A 201 27.75 -2.90 27.45
C LEU A 201 28.71 -2.06 28.31
N LEU A 202 29.69 -1.40 27.70
CA LEU A 202 30.63 -0.51 28.39
C LEU A 202 29.89 0.66 29.08
N ASN A 203 28.87 1.22 28.42
CA ASN A 203 28.07 2.27 29.02
C ASN A 203 27.17 1.76 30.17
N ILE A 204 26.66 0.53 30.10
CA ILE A 204 25.96 -0.12 31.22
C ILE A 204 26.92 -0.38 32.40
N ILE A 205 28.15 -0.82 32.12
CA ILE A 205 29.19 -1.00 33.16
C ILE A 205 29.48 0.33 33.85
N ARG A 206 29.72 1.40 33.09
CA ARG A 206 29.92 2.76 33.63
C ARG A 206 28.73 3.24 34.44
N LEU A 207 27.51 2.91 34.01
CA LEU A 207 26.30 3.24 34.76
C LEU A 207 26.29 2.52 36.12
N ALA A 208 26.67 1.24 36.17
CA ALA A 208 26.78 0.47 37.41
C ALA A 208 27.87 1.03 38.34
N GLU A 209 29.04 1.36 37.80
CA GLU A 209 30.17 1.93 38.56
C GLU A 209 29.82 3.29 39.17
N ASN A 210 29.14 4.16 38.41
CA ASN A 210 28.74 5.48 38.89
C ASN A 210 27.56 5.45 39.87
N ASN A 211 26.88 4.30 40.01
CA ASN A 211 25.68 4.17 40.84
C ASN A 211 25.70 2.88 41.68
N PRO A 212 26.65 2.75 42.64
CA PRO A 212 26.82 1.54 43.43
C PRO A 212 25.61 1.21 44.33
N GLN A 213 24.73 2.16 44.59
CA GLN A 213 23.50 1.97 45.36
C GLN A 213 22.41 1.20 44.59
N PHE A 214 22.48 1.16 43.26
CA PHE A 214 21.50 0.46 42.43
C PHE A 214 22.04 -0.90 41.97
N GLN A 215 21.18 -1.91 42.02
CA GLN A 215 21.38 -3.19 41.36
C GLN A 215 20.93 -3.09 39.90
N ILE A 216 21.86 -3.21 38.96
CA ILE A 216 21.56 -3.23 37.52
C ILE A 216 21.30 -4.67 37.08
N ILE A 217 20.08 -4.91 36.61
CA ILE A 217 19.64 -6.21 36.11
C ILE A 217 19.55 -6.14 34.58
N LEU A 218 20.45 -6.84 33.91
CA LEU A 218 20.36 -7.09 32.48
C LEU A 218 19.38 -8.24 32.25
N LYS A 219 18.25 -7.95 31.59
CA LYS A 219 17.24 -8.94 31.22
C LYS A 219 17.36 -9.28 29.74
N PRO A 220 17.94 -10.44 29.37
CA PRO A 220 17.98 -10.89 28.00
C PRO A 220 16.57 -11.22 27.50
N ARG A 221 16.36 -11.08 26.18
CA ARG A 221 15.10 -11.47 25.54
C ARG A 221 14.85 -12.97 25.63
N PHE A 222 15.91 -13.78 25.66
CA PHE A 222 15.86 -15.25 25.64
C PHE A 222 16.85 -15.85 26.64
N ALA A 223 16.48 -16.98 27.27
CA ALA A 223 17.30 -17.64 28.28
C ALA A 223 18.44 -18.49 27.67
N ALA A 224 18.27 -19.02 26.45
CA ALA A 224 19.26 -19.85 25.75
C ALA A 224 19.36 -19.52 24.25
N LYS A 225 20.45 -19.97 23.59
CA LYS A 225 20.73 -19.75 22.15
C LYS A 225 19.89 -20.60 21.19
N THR A 226 18.91 -21.36 21.67
CA THR A 226 18.21 -22.38 20.87
C THR A 226 16.90 -21.88 20.28
N GLY A 227 16.79 -21.89 18.95
CA GLY A 227 15.50 -21.88 18.23
C GLY A 227 14.85 -20.52 17.94
N HIS A 228 15.49 -19.37 18.19
CA HIS A 228 14.84 -18.07 17.97
C HIS A 228 15.13 -17.45 16.58
N THR A 229 14.18 -16.65 16.11
CA THR A 229 14.13 -16.02 14.77
C THR A 229 15.32 -15.15 14.40
N HIS A 230 16.04 -14.70 15.42
CA HIS A 230 17.30 -13.98 15.31
C HIS A 230 18.30 -14.74 16.18
N GLN A 231 19.16 -15.57 15.57
CA GLN A 231 20.34 -16.06 16.31
C GLN A 231 21.09 -14.82 16.81
N LEU A 232 21.13 -14.61 18.13
CA LEU A 232 21.89 -13.52 18.73
C LEU A 232 23.37 -13.77 18.44
N LYS A 233 23.91 -13.13 17.40
CA LYS A 233 25.34 -13.22 17.07
C LYS A 233 26.23 -12.63 18.17
N TYR A 234 25.70 -11.71 18.98
CA TYR A 234 26.43 -10.90 19.95
C TYR A 234 25.60 -10.66 21.23
N ALA A 235 25.11 -11.70 21.89
CA ALA A 235 24.32 -11.53 23.12
C ALA A 235 25.13 -10.77 24.19
N LEU A 236 24.50 -9.81 24.89
CA LEU A 236 25.20 -9.05 25.92
C LEU A 236 25.79 -9.95 27.03
N PRO A 237 25.10 -11.00 27.52
CA PRO A 237 25.69 -11.94 28.49
C PRO A 237 26.96 -12.65 28.00
N ASP A 238 27.07 -12.91 26.69
CA ASP A 238 28.29 -13.50 26.13
C ASP A 238 29.43 -12.48 26.06
N LEU A 239 29.10 -11.22 25.71
CA LEU A 239 30.08 -10.14 25.63
C LEU A 239 30.64 -9.80 27.02
N MET A 240 29.82 -9.88 28.07
CA MET A 240 30.21 -9.63 29.47
C MET A 240 31.43 -10.44 29.92
N ARG A 241 31.63 -11.65 29.39
CA ARG A 241 32.79 -12.49 29.73
C ARG A 241 34.15 -11.86 29.35
N ASN A 242 34.15 -10.85 28.49
CA ASN A 242 35.35 -10.16 28.02
C ASN A 242 35.64 -8.86 28.77
N PHE A 243 34.85 -8.52 29.80
CA PHE A 243 34.98 -7.28 30.55
C PHE A 243 35.01 -7.56 32.06
N LYS A 244 35.60 -6.64 32.83
CA LYS A 244 35.46 -6.64 34.29
C LYS A 244 34.07 -6.12 34.65
N ILE A 245 33.26 -6.95 35.27
CA ILE A 245 31.86 -6.65 35.59
C ILE A 245 31.75 -6.18 37.06
N PRO A 246 31.15 -5.01 37.34
CA PRO A 246 30.85 -4.56 38.70
C PRO A 246 29.93 -5.53 39.45
N SER A 247 30.08 -5.66 40.76
CA SER A 247 29.28 -6.60 41.57
C SER A 247 27.78 -6.30 41.56
N ASN A 248 27.40 -5.04 41.32
CA ASN A 248 26.02 -4.58 41.20
C ASN A 248 25.45 -4.70 39.77
N LEU A 249 26.13 -5.38 38.83
CA LEU A 249 25.61 -5.66 37.49
C LEU A 249 25.43 -7.17 37.29
N THR A 250 24.18 -7.61 37.12
CA THR A 250 23.81 -9.04 37.02
C THR A 250 22.96 -9.33 35.79
N VAL A 251 22.93 -10.59 35.37
CA VAL A 251 22.03 -11.07 34.30
C VAL A 251 20.91 -11.88 34.94
N SER A 252 19.65 -11.58 34.62
CA SER A 252 18.50 -12.34 35.11
C SER A 252 17.63 -12.87 33.97
N ASN A 253 17.24 -14.14 34.08
CA ASN A 253 16.30 -14.79 33.15
C ASN A 253 14.88 -14.94 33.72
N GLU A 254 14.62 -14.40 34.90
CA GLU A 254 13.30 -14.42 35.55
C GLU A 254 12.21 -13.84 34.62
N PRO A 255 10.94 -14.29 34.76
CA PRO A 255 9.82 -13.71 34.04
C PRO A 255 9.75 -12.20 34.24
N ILE A 256 9.53 -11.44 33.16
CA ILE A 256 9.58 -9.97 33.20
C ILE A 256 8.60 -9.36 34.22
N LEU A 257 7.42 -9.97 34.37
CA LEU A 257 6.41 -9.51 35.33
C LEU A 257 6.87 -9.62 36.78
N LYS A 258 7.75 -10.57 37.11
CA LYS A 258 8.35 -10.68 38.45
C LYS A 258 9.39 -9.58 38.66
N LEU A 259 10.21 -9.29 37.65
CA LEU A 259 11.17 -8.19 37.69
C LEU A 259 10.49 -6.82 37.80
N PHE A 260 9.29 -6.66 37.22
CA PHE A 260 8.52 -5.42 37.34
C PHE A 260 8.01 -5.15 38.77
N GLN A 261 7.88 -6.16 39.62
CA GLN A 261 7.44 -5.97 41.01
C GLN A 261 8.48 -5.25 41.86
N THR A 262 9.76 -5.38 41.52
CA THR A 262 10.88 -4.85 42.29
C THR A 262 11.61 -3.71 41.58
N ALA A 263 11.58 -3.66 40.25
CA ALA A 263 12.29 -2.63 39.49
C ALA A 263 11.81 -1.21 39.83
N ARG A 264 12.76 -0.34 40.19
CA ARG A 264 12.51 1.11 40.32
C ARG A 264 12.59 1.81 38.98
N TYR A 265 13.49 1.37 38.10
CA TYR A 265 13.69 1.98 36.77
C TYR A 265 13.79 0.92 35.68
N ALA A 266 13.42 1.30 34.46
CA ALA A 266 13.66 0.49 33.27
C ALA A 266 14.40 1.29 32.18
N LEU A 267 15.29 0.61 31.47
CA LEU A 267 16.06 1.14 30.36
C LEU A 267 15.94 0.20 29.17
N THR A 268 15.74 0.75 27.98
CA THR A 268 15.76 -0.03 26.74
C THR A 268 16.13 0.84 25.56
N ILE A 269 16.43 0.26 24.40
CA ILE A 269 16.58 1.05 23.16
C ILE A 269 15.21 1.21 22.49
N SER A 270 14.49 0.12 22.23
CA SER A 270 13.23 0.14 21.47
C SER A 270 12.35 -1.08 21.74
N SER A 271 12.36 -1.58 22.98
CA SER A 271 11.56 -2.75 23.36
C SER A 271 10.11 -2.38 23.65
N THR A 272 9.16 -3.18 23.15
CA THR A 272 7.77 -3.16 23.63
C THR A 272 7.67 -3.48 25.11
N ALA A 273 8.65 -4.18 25.67
CA ALA A 273 8.77 -4.38 27.12
C ALA A 273 9.00 -3.06 27.89
N GLY A 274 9.55 -2.02 27.24
CA GLY A 274 9.63 -0.68 27.85
C GLY A 274 8.25 -0.07 28.02
N ILE A 275 7.34 -0.28 27.07
CA ILE A 275 5.94 0.12 27.21
C ILE A 275 5.22 -0.71 28.28
N GLU A 276 5.50 -2.02 28.34
CA GLU A 276 5.01 -2.88 29.43
C GLU A 276 5.47 -2.34 30.81
N ALA A 277 6.71 -1.87 30.92
CA ALA A 277 7.25 -1.27 32.14
C ALA A 277 6.57 0.07 32.49
N MET A 278 6.37 0.96 31.50
CA MET A 278 5.63 2.21 31.70
C MET A 278 4.21 1.93 32.20
N LEU A 279 3.49 1.00 31.56
CA LEU A 279 2.13 0.61 31.97
C LEU A 279 2.11 0.00 33.38
N ALA A 280 3.21 -0.64 33.82
CA ALA A 280 3.40 -1.12 35.19
C ALA A 280 3.79 -0.01 36.20
N GLY A 281 3.78 1.26 35.79
CA GLY A 281 4.18 2.40 36.62
C GLY A 281 5.67 2.51 36.85
N ILE A 282 6.52 1.85 36.05
CA ILE A 282 7.97 1.92 36.17
C ILE A 282 8.49 3.08 35.31
N PRO A 283 9.18 4.09 35.90
CA PRO A 283 9.89 5.09 35.12
C PRO A 283 10.86 4.43 34.13
N THR A 284 10.58 4.66 32.85
CA THR A 284 11.26 3.97 31.75
C THR A 284 11.91 4.96 30.80
N TRP A 285 13.16 4.71 30.41
CA TRP A 285 13.89 5.55 29.45
C TRP A 285 14.31 4.77 28.21
N PHE A 286 14.18 5.42 27.05
CA PHE A 286 14.54 4.89 25.74
C PHE A 286 15.87 5.50 25.28
N ILE A 287 16.89 4.65 25.16
CA ILE A 287 18.27 5.01 24.83
C ILE A 287 18.38 5.37 23.34
N GLN A 288 18.88 6.57 23.06
CA GLN A 288 18.91 7.15 21.71
C GLN A 288 20.31 7.14 21.06
N ASP A 289 21.37 6.77 21.80
CA ASP A 289 22.77 6.83 21.35
C ASP A 289 23.03 6.09 20.02
N PHE A 290 22.24 5.06 19.72
CA PHE A 290 22.49 4.15 18.59
C PHE A 290 21.60 4.40 17.35
N CYS A 291 20.64 5.32 17.41
CA CYS A 291 19.65 5.49 16.33
C CYS A 291 20.10 6.40 15.19
N GLY A 292 21.07 7.30 15.44
CA GLY A 292 21.53 8.30 14.47
C GLY A 292 20.37 9.18 13.94
N LYS A 293 20.60 9.94 12.85
CA LYS A 293 19.55 10.82 12.28
C LYS A 293 18.36 10.06 11.67
N GLU A 294 18.55 8.79 11.30
CA GLU A 294 17.56 8.01 10.55
C GLU A 294 16.65 7.13 11.43
N ASN A 295 16.72 7.26 12.77
CA ASN A 295 15.95 6.43 13.71
C ASN A 295 16.16 4.92 13.47
N ARG A 296 17.40 4.50 13.20
CA ARG A 296 17.72 3.15 12.69
C ARG A 296 17.16 2.00 13.54
N TYR A 297 17.06 2.19 14.85
CA TYR A 297 16.60 1.17 15.80
C TYR A 297 15.24 1.49 16.44
N GLY A 298 14.55 2.57 16.05
CA GLY A 298 13.20 2.88 16.48
C GLY A 298 13.07 3.60 17.81
N SER A 299 14.18 3.95 18.48
CA SER A 299 14.10 4.64 19.77
C SER A 299 13.54 6.06 19.67
N HIS A 300 13.64 6.72 18.50
CA HIS A 300 13.04 8.03 18.30
C HIS A 300 11.51 7.99 18.19
N ASP A 301 10.91 6.82 17.92
CA ASP A 301 9.44 6.69 17.88
C ASP A 301 8.81 6.98 19.25
N PHE A 302 9.59 6.85 20.33
CA PHE A 302 9.18 7.11 21.71
C PHE A 302 9.41 8.57 22.16
N THR A 303 9.92 9.44 21.27
CA THR A 303 10.16 10.87 21.59
C THR A 303 8.90 11.62 22.00
N PRO A 304 7.70 11.38 21.42
CA PRO A 304 6.46 12.03 21.86
C PRO A 304 6.13 11.80 23.34
N LEU A 305 6.63 10.72 23.94
CA LEU A 305 6.45 10.43 25.36
C LEU A 305 7.45 11.19 26.26
N GLY A 306 8.43 11.94 25.72
CA GLY A 306 9.40 12.69 26.51
C GLY A 306 10.39 11.82 27.31
N VAL A 307 10.52 10.53 26.97
CA VAL A 307 11.33 9.52 27.67
C VAL A 307 12.63 9.14 26.94
N GLY A 308 13.03 9.93 25.95
CA GLY A 308 14.31 9.76 25.25
C GLY A 308 15.50 10.16 26.13
N ILE A 309 16.54 9.32 26.17
CA ILE A 309 17.76 9.60 26.93
C ILE A 309 19.02 9.16 26.16
N THR A 310 20.16 9.76 26.49
CA THR A 310 21.48 9.29 26.03
C THR A 310 22.36 8.91 27.21
N PHE A 311 23.30 7.99 27.00
CA PHE A 311 24.27 7.64 28.04
C PHE A 311 25.16 8.82 28.42
N LYS A 312 25.49 9.71 27.48
CA LYS A 312 26.21 10.96 27.81
C LYS A 312 25.44 11.78 28.84
N LYS A 313 24.14 12.02 28.59
CA LYS A 313 23.28 12.77 29.51
C LYS A 313 23.15 12.07 30.85
N MET A 314 22.97 10.74 30.82
CA MET A 314 22.96 9.93 32.04
C MET A 314 24.27 10.15 32.82
N LEU A 315 25.41 9.81 32.25
CA LEU A 315 26.66 9.83 33.01
C LEU A 315 27.12 11.25 33.44
N SER A 316 26.65 12.33 32.79
CA SER A 316 27.08 13.71 33.10
C SER A 316 26.22 14.45 34.15
N GLU A 317 24.93 14.15 34.25
CA GLU A 317 24.03 14.90 35.13
C GLU A 317 24.04 14.26 36.54
N ARG A 318 24.75 14.88 37.49
CA ARG A 318 24.86 14.40 38.90
C ARG A 318 23.52 14.35 39.66
N ARG A 319 22.46 14.99 39.15
CA ARG A 319 21.09 14.87 39.67
C ARG A 319 20.35 13.86 38.79
N PRO A 320 19.96 12.71 39.33
CA PRO A 320 19.64 11.60 38.46
C PRO A 320 18.23 11.77 37.88
N TRP A 321 18.04 11.27 36.67
CA TRP A 321 16.74 10.80 36.17
C TRP A 321 16.04 9.82 37.14
N PHE A 322 16.70 9.44 38.24
CA PHE A 322 16.24 8.63 39.37
C PHE A 322 15.54 9.41 40.52
N ASN A 323 15.08 10.66 40.33
CA ASN A 323 14.44 11.42 41.42
C ASN A 323 13.14 12.14 41.02
N ARG A 324 12.53 11.75 39.89
CA ARG A 324 11.17 12.17 39.57
C ARG A 324 10.23 11.11 40.15
N GLU A 325 9.32 11.51 41.04
CA GLU A 325 8.07 10.77 41.20
C GLU A 325 7.47 10.62 39.81
N TYR A 326 7.65 9.44 39.22
CA TYR A 326 7.25 9.22 37.85
C TYR A 326 5.79 8.83 37.86
N THR A 327 4.95 9.84 37.64
CA THR A 327 3.57 9.61 37.25
C THR A 327 3.50 9.79 35.74
N ILE A 328 2.96 8.80 35.03
CA ILE A 328 2.64 8.95 33.61
C ILE A 328 1.70 10.15 33.50
N SER A 329 2.10 11.19 32.76
CA SER A 329 1.26 12.37 32.59
C SER A 329 -0.03 12.00 31.85
N PRO A 330 -1.13 12.76 32.00
CA PRO A 330 -2.35 12.53 31.23
C PRO A 330 -2.09 12.40 29.72
N GLU A 331 -1.21 13.22 29.15
CA GLU A 331 -0.83 13.20 27.73
C GLU A 331 -0.06 11.92 27.37
N GLN A 332 0.88 11.49 28.22
CA GLN A 332 1.60 10.23 28.00
C GLN A 332 0.64 9.03 28.08
N SER A 333 -0.31 9.06 29.02
CA SER A 333 -1.32 8.01 29.18
C SER A 333 -2.22 7.93 27.95
N GLU A 334 -2.73 9.07 27.48
CA GLU A 334 -3.52 9.15 26.26
C GLU A 334 -2.74 8.62 25.05
N GLN A 335 -1.49 9.07 24.87
CA GLN A 335 -0.62 8.63 23.79
C GLN A 335 -0.37 7.11 23.82
N LEU A 336 -0.13 6.54 25.00
CA LEU A 336 0.05 5.10 25.20
C LEU A 336 -1.22 4.31 24.83
N GLN A 337 -2.40 4.79 25.24
CA GLN A 337 -3.68 4.15 24.90
C GLN A 337 -3.97 4.18 23.40
N GLN A 338 -3.53 5.23 22.70
CA GLN A 338 -3.64 5.31 21.24
C GLN A 338 -2.72 4.30 20.52
N TRP A 339 -1.51 4.08 21.05
CA TRP A 339 -0.56 3.10 20.52
C TRP A 339 -0.95 1.66 20.83
N LEU A 340 -1.45 1.43 22.04
CA LEU A 340 -1.75 0.12 22.56
C LEU A 340 -2.97 0.18 23.49
N ARG A 341 -4.03 -0.57 23.15
CA ARG A 341 -5.16 -0.76 24.07
C ARG A 341 -4.73 -1.56 25.29
N PHE A 342 -4.97 -1.01 26.48
CA PHE A 342 -4.60 -1.60 27.76
C PHE A 342 -5.74 -1.47 28.79
N ASP A 343 -6.79 -2.29 28.60
CA ASP A 343 -8.03 -2.26 29.37
C ASP A 343 -8.44 -3.65 29.91
N GLY A 344 -7.57 -4.66 29.77
CA GLY A 344 -7.85 -6.05 30.15
C GLY A 344 -8.85 -6.79 29.25
N GLN A 345 -9.32 -6.17 28.15
CA GLN A 345 -10.35 -6.72 27.26
C GLN A 345 -9.81 -7.12 25.89
N ASN A 346 -8.49 -7.21 25.71
CA ASN A 346 -7.90 -7.44 24.39
C ASN A 346 -8.23 -8.84 23.85
N THR A 347 -8.16 -9.86 24.71
CA THR A 347 -8.47 -11.26 24.39
C THR A 347 -9.94 -11.40 24.04
N ALA A 348 -10.84 -10.80 24.83
CA ALA A 348 -12.28 -10.82 24.56
C ALA A 348 -12.61 -10.16 23.22
N ARG A 349 -12.07 -8.96 22.94
CA ARG A 349 -12.30 -8.24 21.69
C ARG A 349 -11.77 -9.00 20.46
N LEU A 350 -10.57 -9.57 20.53
CA LEU A 350 -10.05 -10.36 19.41
C LEU A 350 -10.83 -11.66 19.21
N THR A 351 -11.23 -12.33 20.29
CA THR A 351 -12.07 -13.54 20.21
C THR A 351 -13.41 -13.22 19.55
N GLU A 352 -14.05 -12.13 19.97
CA GLU A 352 -15.34 -11.70 19.41
C GLU A 352 -15.22 -11.31 17.94
N ALA A 353 -14.12 -10.67 17.54
CA ALA A 353 -13.85 -10.41 16.14
C ALA A 353 -13.69 -11.69 15.31
N MET A 354 -13.05 -12.73 15.87
CA MET A 354 -12.92 -14.04 15.22
C MET A 354 -14.26 -14.76 15.12
N LYS A 355 -15.09 -14.71 16.18
CA LYS A 355 -16.46 -15.25 16.17
C LYS A 355 -17.34 -14.55 15.15
N ASN A 356 -17.29 -13.22 15.08
CA ASN A 356 -18.00 -12.45 14.05
C ASN A 356 -17.49 -12.77 12.65
N LEU A 357 -16.17 -12.96 12.49
CA LEU A 357 -15.61 -13.40 11.24
C LEU A 357 -16.10 -14.80 10.88
N HIS A 358 -16.32 -15.70 11.83
CA HIS A 358 -16.90 -17.04 11.62
C HIS A 358 -18.41 -17.02 11.37
N SER A 359 -19.17 -16.20 12.10
CA SER A 359 -20.64 -16.20 12.10
C SER A 359 -21.26 -15.53 10.88
N LYS A 360 -20.53 -14.64 10.19
CA LYS A 360 -21.00 -14.16 8.88
C LYS A 360 -21.30 -15.42 8.06
N GLN A 361 -22.49 -15.52 7.48
CA GLN A 361 -22.70 -16.55 6.48
C GLN A 361 -21.58 -16.41 5.44
N PRO A 362 -21.07 -17.50 4.83
CA PRO A 362 -20.26 -17.36 3.65
C PRO A 362 -21.05 -16.41 2.77
N THR A 363 -20.52 -15.21 2.54
CA THR A 363 -21.14 -14.28 1.62
C THR A 363 -21.32 -15.11 0.38
N ALA A 364 -22.57 -15.42 0.02
CA ALA A 364 -22.87 -16.17 -1.18
C ALA A 364 -21.97 -15.55 -2.22
N GLN A 365 -21.04 -16.35 -2.79
CA GLN A 365 -20.06 -15.80 -3.72
C GLN A 365 -20.86 -14.92 -4.67
N PRO A 366 -20.63 -13.61 -4.66
CA PRO A 366 -21.58 -12.69 -5.26
C PRO A 366 -21.84 -13.17 -6.67
N SER A 367 -23.12 -13.36 -7.03
CA SER A 367 -23.55 -14.12 -8.21
C SER A 367 -22.59 -13.85 -9.36
N ALA A 368 -21.91 -14.89 -9.84
CA ALA A 368 -20.81 -14.71 -10.77
C ALA A 368 -21.28 -13.89 -11.97
N LYS A 369 -20.67 -12.72 -12.17
CA LYS A 369 -20.99 -11.83 -13.29
C LYS A 369 -20.28 -12.32 -14.54
N THR A 370 -20.93 -12.10 -15.66
CA THR A 370 -20.46 -12.55 -16.97
C THR A 370 -19.97 -11.36 -17.79
N ILE A 371 -18.80 -11.49 -18.40
CA ILE A 371 -18.18 -10.43 -19.21
C ILE A 371 -18.00 -10.86 -20.65
N PHE A 372 -18.46 -10.03 -21.58
CA PHE A 372 -18.19 -10.14 -23.00
C PHE A 372 -17.24 -9.03 -23.43
N PHE A 373 -16.09 -9.40 -23.99
CA PHE A 373 -15.15 -8.43 -24.54
C PHE A 373 -15.45 -8.17 -26.02
N LEU A 374 -15.74 -6.93 -26.37
CA LEU A 374 -16.10 -6.50 -27.73
C LEU A 374 -14.94 -5.74 -28.39
N GLY A 375 -14.52 -6.14 -29.60
CA GLY A 375 -13.51 -5.40 -30.37
C GLY A 375 -13.20 -5.97 -31.76
N ARG A 376 -12.35 -5.29 -32.55
CA ARG A 376 -12.09 -5.64 -33.97
C ARG A 376 -11.56 -7.06 -34.16
N TYR A 377 -10.70 -7.48 -33.25
CA TYR A 377 -10.12 -8.84 -33.18
C TYR A 377 -10.66 -9.63 -31.97
N MET A 378 -11.75 -9.16 -31.34
CA MET A 378 -12.34 -9.75 -30.14
C MET A 378 -13.83 -10.00 -30.35
N GLY A 379 -14.26 -11.26 -30.28
CA GLY A 379 -15.68 -11.61 -30.40
C GLY A 379 -16.21 -11.67 -31.83
N ARG A 380 -15.45 -12.21 -32.79
CA ARG A 380 -16.03 -12.62 -34.07
C ARG A 380 -16.95 -13.82 -33.87
N PHE A 381 -18.24 -13.52 -33.82
CA PHE A 381 -19.31 -14.47 -34.08
C PHE A 381 -19.20 -14.91 -35.57
N PRO A 382 -19.12 -16.20 -35.93
CA PRO A 382 -19.09 -17.40 -35.10
C PRO A 382 -17.84 -18.24 -35.45
N LEU A 383 -16.61 -17.92 -34.99
CA LEU A 383 -15.50 -18.88 -34.99
C LEU A 383 -14.22 -18.30 -34.37
N ILE A 384 -13.57 -19.15 -33.58
CA ILE A 384 -12.24 -19.05 -32.97
C ILE A 384 -12.20 -18.40 -31.58
N GLU A 385 -12.27 -19.30 -30.59
CA GLU A 385 -11.66 -19.13 -29.27
C GLU A 385 -10.20 -18.71 -29.42
N ARG A 386 -9.79 -17.66 -28.71
CA ARG A 386 -8.53 -17.58 -27.93
C ARG A 386 -8.34 -16.17 -27.41
N PHE A 387 -8.07 -16.05 -26.12
CA PHE A 387 -7.57 -14.82 -25.49
C PHE A 387 -6.22 -14.33 -26.10
N GLY A 388 -5.63 -15.07 -27.05
CA GLY A 388 -4.29 -14.84 -27.64
C GLY A 388 -4.23 -14.05 -28.96
N TYR A 389 -5.36 -13.75 -29.62
CA TYR A 389 -5.42 -12.93 -30.85
C TYR A 389 -5.99 -11.51 -30.57
N LYS A 390 -5.69 -10.94 -29.40
CA LYS A 390 -6.23 -9.65 -28.99
C LYS A 390 -5.38 -8.50 -29.52
N GLU A 391 -6.04 -7.47 -30.03
CA GLU A 391 -5.47 -6.13 -30.05
C GLU A 391 -5.07 -5.77 -28.61
N ASN A 392 -3.78 -5.53 -28.36
CA ASN A 392 -3.20 -5.34 -27.02
C ASN A 392 -3.38 -6.51 -26.04
N PHE A 393 -3.15 -7.77 -26.44
CA PHE A 393 -3.03 -8.85 -25.46
C PHE A 393 -1.99 -8.51 -24.36
N ARG A 394 -2.41 -8.58 -23.09
CA ARG A 394 -1.54 -8.37 -21.93
C ARG A 394 -1.60 -9.57 -21.01
N LYS A 395 -0.48 -10.30 -20.90
CA LYS A 395 -0.37 -11.52 -20.08
C LYS A 395 -0.79 -11.30 -18.62
N GLN A 396 -0.43 -10.16 -18.03
CA GLN A 396 -0.79 -9.85 -16.63
C GLN A 396 -2.26 -9.47 -16.46
N GLU A 397 -2.85 -8.79 -17.44
CA GLU A 397 -4.29 -8.47 -17.41
C GLU A 397 -5.13 -9.73 -17.56
N LYS A 398 -4.75 -10.64 -18.46
CA LYS A 398 -5.36 -11.97 -18.59
C LYS A 398 -5.31 -12.72 -17.26
N LEU A 399 -4.13 -12.80 -16.67
CA LEU A 399 -3.93 -13.51 -15.40
C LEU A 399 -4.73 -12.87 -14.25
N ALA A 400 -4.82 -11.54 -14.22
CA ALA A 400 -5.66 -10.82 -13.25
C ALA A 400 -7.14 -11.19 -13.41
N PHE A 401 -7.66 -11.12 -14.64
CA PHE A 401 -9.03 -11.51 -14.95
C PHE A 401 -9.32 -12.96 -14.53
N GLU A 402 -8.47 -13.91 -14.93
CA GLU A 402 -8.61 -15.34 -14.59
C GLU A 402 -8.56 -15.62 -13.07
N ASN A 403 -7.92 -14.74 -12.30
CA ASN A 403 -7.83 -14.84 -10.83
C ASN A 403 -8.91 -14.02 -10.12
N THR A 404 -9.78 -13.30 -10.83
CA THR A 404 -10.86 -12.52 -10.22
C THR A 404 -12.04 -13.44 -9.96
N SER A 405 -12.30 -13.73 -8.68
CA SER A 405 -13.44 -14.54 -8.27
C SER A 405 -14.76 -13.85 -8.61
N GLY A 406 -15.75 -14.62 -9.07
CA GLY A 406 -17.07 -14.08 -9.42
C GLY A 406 -17.13 -13.34 -10.76
N LEU A 407 -16.12 -13.48 -11.64
CA LEU A 407 -16.19 -13.06 -13.04
C LEU A 407 -15.96 -14.24 -13.98
N LYS A 408 -16.81 -14.37 -15.00
CA LYS A 408 -16.68 -15.40 -16.04
C LYS A 408 -16.76 -14.76 -17.43
N GLN A 409 -15.88 -15.16 -18.34
CA GLN A 409 -16.00 -14.71 -19.73
C GLN A 409 -17.13 -15.46 -20.44
N VAL A 410 -17.96 -14.73 -21.16
CA VAL A 410 -18.93 -15.26 -22.12
C VAL A 410 -18.61 -14.74 -23.52
N PHE A 411 -19.23 -15.34 -24.54
CA PHE A 411 -18.92 -15.07 -25.95
C PHE A 411 -20.14 -14.53 -26.72
N SER A 412 -21.19 -14.14 -26.01
CA SER A 412 -22.37 -13.51 -26.56
C SER A 412 -22.75 -12.28 -25.72
N PRO A 413 -23.06 -11.13 -26.34
CA PRO A 413 -23.55 -9.96 -25.62
C PRO A 413 -24.89 -10.23 -24.91
N MET A 414 -25.70 -11.16 -25.42
CA MET A 414 -26.99 -11.54 -24.81
C MET A 414 -26.82 -12.29 -23.48
N GLN A 415 -25.66 -12.90 -23.26
CA GLN A 415 -25.36 -13.67 -22.05
C GLN A 415 -24.61 -12.85 -21.01
N ALA A 416 -24.10 -11.67 -21.39
CA ALA A 416 -23.18 -10.90 -20.58
C ALA A 416 -23.91 -9.91 -19.66
N ASP A 417 -23.43 -9.81 -18.43
CA ASP A 417 -23.79 -8.73 -17.49
C ASP A 417 -22.89 -7.51 -17.70
N ILE A 418 -21.72 -7.70 -18.31
CA ILE A 418 -20.75 -6.66 -18.63
C ILE A 418 -20.34 -6.76 -20.10
N ILE A 419 -20.39 -5.65 -20.83
CA ILE A 419 -19.83 -5.54 -22.18
C ILE A 419 -18.63 -4.60 -22.12
N PHE A 420 -17.44 -5.17 -22.27
CA PHE A 420 -16.18 -4.41 -22.22
C PHE A 420 -15.59 -4.24 -23.63
N PHE A 421 -15.72 -3.04 -24.17
CA PHE A 421 -15.08 -2.57 -25.37
C PHE A 421 -13.55 -2.46 -25.23
N ARG A 422 -12.82 -3.01 -26.22
CA ARG A 422 -11.35 -3.15 -26.15
C ARG A 422 -10.60 -2.72 -27.42
N ASN A 423 -11.18 -1.92 -28.33
CA ASN A 423 -10.34 -1.36 -29.41
C ASN A 423 -9.49 -0.21 -28.90
N LYS A 424 -8.31 -0.05 -29.49
CA LYS A 424 -7.60 1.23 -29.39
C LYS A 424 -8.44 2.35 -29.97
N PRO A 425 -8.51 3.53 -29.32
CA PRO A 425 -8.99 4.74 -29.97
C PRO A 425 -8.22 4.98 -31.27
N GLU A 426 -6.88 4.81 -31.22
CA GLU A 426 -6.02 4.93 -32.40
C GLU A 426 -6.34 3.86 -33.44
N GLY A 427 -7.07 4.28 -34.46
CA GLY A 427 -7.43 3.45 -35.59
C GLY A 427 -8.81 2.85 -35.51
N THR A 428 -9.63 3.11 -34.48
CA THR A 428 -11.07 2.79 -34.54
C THR A 428 -11.75 3.72 -35.54
N SER A 429 -12.27 3.15 -36.63
CA SER A 429 -12.95 3.92 -37.67
C SER A 429 -14.46 3.99 -37.43
N LYS A 430 -15.15 4.93 -38.09
CA LYS A 430 -16.62 4.97 -38.11
C LYS A 430 -17.25 3.65 -38.60
N ALA A 431 -16.56 2.92 -39.48
CA ALA A 431 -17.02 1.61 -39.94
C ALA A 431 -16.91 0.53 -38.84
N ASP A 432 -15.89 0.60 -37.98
CA ASP A 432 -15.77 -0.28 -36.83
C ASP A 432 -16.87 0.00 -35.79
N ILE A 433 -17.15 1.29 -35.52
CA ILE A 433 -18.25 1.72 -34.65
C ILE A 433 -19.57 1.12 -35.12
N ARG A 434 -19.95 1.34 -36.39
CA ARG A 434 -21.17 0.77 -36.99
C ARG A 434 -21.23 -0.76 -36.92
N ARG A 435 -20.09 -1.43 -37.10
CA ARG A 435 -20.02 -2.91 -37.01
C ARG A 435 -20.31 -3.40 -35.58
N MET A 436 -20.03 -2.58 -34.57
CA MET A 436 -20.16 -2.92 -33.14
C MET A 436 -21.50 -2.53 -32.54
N GLU A 437 -22.24 -1.62 -33.17
CA GLU A 437 -23.62 -1.28 -32.80
C GLU A 437 -24.54 -2.51 -32.81
N LYS A 438 -24.41 -3.41 -33.79
CA LYS A 438 -25.28 -4.59 -33.90
C LYS A 438 -25.08 -5.62 -32.78
N PRO A 439 -23.86 -5.97 -32.35
CA PRO A 439 -23.67 -6.74 -31.12
C PRO A 439 -24.17 -6.01 -29.87
N LEU A 440 -23.95 -4.69 -29.77
CA LEU A 440 -24.36 -3.89 -28.62
C LEU A 440 -25.90 -3.82 -28.48
N SER A 441 -26.65 -3.73 -29.58
CA SER A 441 -28.11 -3.74 -29.55
C SER A 441 -28.73 -5.06 -29.09
N LYS A 442 -27.92 -6.12 -28.97
CA LYS A 442 -28.31 -7.42 -28.40
C LYS A 442 -27.89 -7.59 -26.94
N ALA A 443 -27.31 -6.57 -26.33
CA ALA A 443 -26.99 -6.58 -24.91
C ALA A 443 -28.24 -6.75 -24.06
N LYS A 444 -28.08 -7.26 -22.83
CA LYS A 444 -29.16 -7.16 -21.85
C LYS A 444 -29.45 -5.68 -21.55
N PRO A 445 -30.72 -5.29 -21.29
CA PRO A 445 -31.07 -3.91 -20.98
C PRO A 445 -30.30 -3.32 -19.79
N ASP A 446 -29.92 -4.17 -18.84
CA ASP A 446 -29.23 -3.85 -17.59
C ASP A 446 -27.72 -4.18 -17.62
N ALA A 447 -27.15 -4.47 -18.80
CA ALA A 447 -25.72 -4.77 -18.90
C ALA A 447 -24.86 -3.53 -18.66
N LEU A 448 -23.81 -3.67 -17.84
CA LEU A 448 -22.80 -2.64 -17.65
C LEU A 448 -21.93 -2.52 -18.91
N ILE A 449 -22.00 -1.38 -19.59
CA ILE A 449 -21.21 -1.10 -20.80
C ILE A 449 -19.94 -0.32 -20.42
N ILE A 450 -18.76 -0.79 -20.86
CA ILE A 450 -17.45 -0.21 -20.52
C ILE A 450 -16.58 -0.16 -21.77
N ASN A 451 -16.02 0.94 -22.22
CA ASN A 451 -16.73 2.20 -22.33
C ASN A 451 -17.65 2.11 -23.54
N SER A 452 -18.78 2.82 -23.50
CA SER A 452 -19.73 2.76 -24.62
C SER A 452 -19.09 3.30 -25.91
N ILE A 453 -19.19 2.51 -26.99
CA ILE A 453 -18.76 2.94 -28.32
C ILE A 453 -19.58 4.12 -28.86
N LEU A 454 -20.77 4.35 -28.29
CA LEU A 454 -21.61 5.50 -28.63
C LEU A 454 -21.04 6.82 -28.10
N ALA A 455 -20.20 6.76 -27.06
CA ALA A 455 -19.49 7.91 -26.51
C ALA A 455 -18.09 8.09 -27.12
N PHE A 456 -17.75 7.32 -28.17
CA PHE A 456 -16.39 7.25 -28.72
C PHE A 456 -15.79 8.60 -29.05
N ASP A 457 -16.53 9.43 -29.77
CA ASP A 457 -16.05 10.74 -30.19
C ASP A 457 -15.76 11.65 -28.98
N SER A 458 -16.53 11.54 -27.89
CA SER A 458 -16.34 12.35 -26.67
C SER A 458 -15.00 12.11 -25.97
N TYR A 459 -14.47 10.89 -26.04
CA TYR A 459 -13.18 10.55 -25.41
C TYR A 459 -12.01 10.39 -26.38
N ASP A 460 -12.26 10.34 -27.70
CA ASP A 460 -11.23 10.30 -28.73
C ASP A 460 -10.84 11.72 -29.20
N GLN A 461 -11.84 12.58 -29.40
CA GLN A 461 -11.67 13.93 -29.95
C GLN A 461 -11.54 14.97 -28.83
N LYS A 462 -10.38 15.63 -28.74
CA LYS A 462 -10.05 16.51 -27.60
C LYS A 462 -10.87 17.77 -27.51
N ASP A 463 -11.30 18.33 -28.63
CA ASP A 463 -12.24 19.44 -28.68
C ASP A 463 -13.57 19.07 -28.00
N LEU A 464 -14.09 17.86 -28.28
CA LEU A 464 -15.29 17.35 -27.61
C LEU A 464 -15.02 17.01 -26.14
N SER A 465 -13.86 16.43 -25.81
CA SER A 465 -13.49 16.18 -24.42
C SER A 465 -13.41 17.48 -23.60
N PHE A 466 -12.76 18.51 -24.14
CA PHE A 466 -12.63 19.80 -23.48
C PHE A 466 -13.98 20.49 -23.33
N ALA A 467 -14.85 20.43 -24.34
CA ALA A 467 -16.20 20.97 -24.25
C ALA A 467 -17.03 20.26 -23.16
N ALA A 468 -16.95 18.93 -23.08
CA ALA A 468 -17.64 18.14 -22.07
C ALA A 468 -17.13 18.44 -20.65
N TRP A 469 -15.82 18.57 -20.47
CA TRP A 469 -15.21 18.96 -19.20
C TRP A 469 -15.60 20.36 -18.74
N ARG A 470 -15.58 21.35 -19.65
CA ARG A 470 -16.06 22.71 -19.35
C ARG A 470 -17.53 22.71 -18.92
N LYS A 471 -18.38 21.96 -19.62
CA LYS A 471 -19.79 21.81 -19.26
C LYS A 471 -19.97 21.17 -17.87
N ALA A 472 -19.06 20.28 -17.47
CA ALA A 472 -19.03 19.67 -16.15
C ALA A 472 -18.38 20.55 -15.06
N GLY A 473 -17.94 21.77 -15.39
CA GLY A 473 -17.27 22.68 -14.45
C GLY A 473 -15.79 22.38 -14.22
N LEU A 474 -15.18 21.52 -15.02
CA LEU A 474 -13.78 21.12 -14.92
C LEU A 474 -12.88 22.03 -15.76
N GLN A 475 -11.66 22.28 -15.29
CA GLN A 475 -10.72 23.14 -16.00
C GLN A 475 -10.05 22.41 -17.17
N THR A 476 -9.89 23.14 -18.28
CA THR A 476 -9.17 22.70 -19.46
C THR A 476 -8.33 23.88 -19.96
N PRO A 477 -7.30 23.65 -20.80
CA PRO A 477 -6.70 24.74 -21.55
C PRO A 477 -7.75 25.44 -22.42
N ASP A 478 -7.51 26.70 -22.77
CA ASP A 478 -8.27 27.35 -23.83
C ASP A 478 -8.00 26.75 -25.19
N PHE A 479 -9.02 26.69 -26.04
CA PHE A 479 -8.89 26.10 -27.37
C PHE A 479 -9.91 26.66 -28.36
N ILE A 480 -9.57 26.56 -29.65
CA ILE A 480 -10.46 26.75 -30.79
C ILE A 480 -10.27 25.62 -31.81
N VAL A 481 -11.33 25.23 -32.50
CA VAL A 481 -11.26 24.35 -33.67
C VAL A 481 -11.14 25.25 -34.89
N LEU A 482 -10.12 25.03 -35.71
CA LEU A 482 -9.83 25.87 -36.87
C LEU A 482 -10.67 25.46 -38.07
N SER A 483 -11.01 26.45 -38.90
CA SER A 483 -11.70 26.25 -40.17
C SER A 483 -10.95 25.28 -41.09
N PRO A 484 -11.65 24.45 -41.90
CA PRO A 484 -11.02 23.70 -42.98
C PRO A 484 -10.47 24.59 -44.11
N ASP A 485 -10.95 25.83 -44.21
CA ASP A 485 -10.41 26.84 -45.13
C ASP A 485 -9.14 27.45 -44.54
N GLU A 486 -8.04 27.39 -45.30
CA GLU A 486 -6.72 27.75 -44.81
C GLU A 486 -6.59 29.25 -44.50
N ASN A 487 -7.26 30.13 -45.26
CA ASN A 487 -7.21 31.57 -45.03
C ASN A 487 -7.98 31.95 -43.77
N LEU A 488 -9.17 31.39 -43.58
CA LEU A 488 -9.95 31.58 -42.36
C LEU A 488 -9.23 30.99 -41.14
N ALA A 489 -8.65 29.79 -41.27
CA ALA A 489 -7.86 29.16 -40.21
C ALA A 489 -6.66 30.02 -39.79
N MET A 490 -5.99 30.69 -40.74
CA MET A 490 -4.91 31.62 -40.43
C MET A 490 -5.41 32.83 -39.63
N ALA A 491 -6.53 33.43 -40.03
CA ALA A 491 -7.11 34.57 -39.30
C ALA A 491 -7.53 34.18 -37.87
N GLU A 492 -8.19 33.03 -37.71
CA GLU A 492 -8.58 32.47 -36.41
C GLU A 492 -7.36 32.17 -35.53
N LEU A 493 -6.32 31.58 -36.10
CA LEU A 493 -5.08 31.24 -35.40
C LEU A 493 -4.32 32.50 -34.97
N THR A 494 -4.26 33.53 -35.80
CA THR A 494 -3.63 34.82 -35.46
C THR A 494 -4.37 35.49 -34.30
N ALA A 495 -5.70 35.59 -34.36
CA ALA A 495 -6.50 36.14 -33.28
C ALA A 495 -6.32 35.35 -31.96
N PHE A 496 -6.21 34.03 -32.03
CA PHE A 496 -5.95 33.20 -30.86
C PHE A 496 -4.54 33.44 -30.27
N ARG A 497 -3.51 33.63 -31.11
CA ARG A 497 -2.13 33.92 -30.69
C ARG A 497 -1.98 35.29 -30.02
N GLU A 498 -2.82 36.27 -30.35
CA GLU A 498 -2.82 37.56 -29.65
C GLU A 498 -3.21 37.42 -28.18
N LYS A 499 -4.03 36.41 -27.85
CA LYS A 499 -4.48 36.14 -26.48
C LYS A 499 -3.49 35.32 -25.65
N TYR A 500 -2.66 34.49 -26.28
CA TYR A 500 -1.75 33.57 -25.59
C TYR A 500 -0.32 33.62 -26.14
N ALA A 501 0.65 33.82 -25.25
CA ALA A 501 2.07 33.90 -25.61
C ALA A 501 2.62 32.64 -26.32
N GLN A 502 2.04 31.47 -26.02
CA GLN A 502 2.39 30.20 -26.63
C GLN A 502 1.13 29.39 -26.92
N VAL A 503 1.07 28.84 -28.13
CA VAL A 503 -0.07 28.09 -28.66
C VAL A 503 0.41 26.76 -29.22
N ILE A 504 -0.32 25.70 -28.94
CA ILE A 504 -0.11 24.38 -29.55
C ILE A 504 -1.08 24.24 -30.71
N LEU A 505 -0.55 24.21 -31.93
CA LEU A 505 -1.29 23.79 -33.12
C LEU A 505 -1.30 22.26 -33.17
N ARG A 506 -2.49 21.65 -33.23
CA ARG A 506 -2.58 20.19 -33.18
C ARG A 506 -3.78 19.57 -33.88
N THR A 507 -3.67 18.27 -34.17
CA THR A 507 -4.84 17.44 -34.49
C THR A 507 -5.62 17.11 -33.21
N ASN A 508 -6.95 16.99 -33.33
CA ASN A 508 -7.84 16.79 -32.17
C ASN A 508 -7.81 15.36 -31.60
N ASN A 509 -7.52 14.35 -32.41
CA ASN A 509 -7.66 12.94 -32.02
C ASN A 509 -6.37 12.11 -31.99
N GLU A 510 -5.21 12.69 -32.37
CA GLU A 510 -3.94 11.96 -32.21
C GLU A 510 -3.41 11.98 -30.77
N ILE A 511 -2.66 10.93 -30.43
CA ILE A 511 -2.04 10.71 -29.11
C ILE A 511 -0.50 10.72 -29.19
N GLY A 512 0.15 10.76 -28.02
CA GLY A 512 1.60 10.61 -27.90
C GLY A 512 2.40 11.75 -28.50
N GLY A 513 1.83 12.96 -28.55
CA GLY A 513 2.47 14.15 -29.12
C GLY A 513 2.52 14.18 -30.65
N LYS A 514 1.97 13.17 -31.34
CA LYS A 514 1.88 13.20 -32.80
C LYS A 514 0.93 14.30 -33.24
N GLY A 515 1.31 15.02 -34.29
CA GLY A 515 0.50 16.11 -34.84
C GLY A 515 0.39 17.29 -33.88
N MET A 516 1.41 17.57 -33.05
CA MET A 516 1.50 18.78 -32.23
C MET A 516 2.70 19.62 -32.69
N GLN A 517 2.49 20.92 -32.86
CA GLN A 517 3.54 21.90 -33.14
C GLN A 517 3.36 23.12 -32.23
N MET A 518 4.45 23.57 -31.61
CA MET A 518 4.44 24.78 -30.80
C MET A 518 4.54 26.02 -31.69
N LEU A 519 3.73 27.02 -31.41
CA LEU A 519 3.78 28.35 -31.98
C LEU A 519 4.09 29.34 -30.85
N SER A 520 5.09 30.18 -31.08
CA SER A 520 5.45 31.25 -30.14
C SER A 520 4.98 32.61 -30.65
N ALA A 521 4.88 33.60 -29.76
CA ALA A 521 4.60 34.98 -30.15
C ALA A 521 5.67 35.59 -31.08
N VAL A 522 6.90 35.05 -31.08
CA VAL A 522 8.00 35.53 -31.92
C VAL A 522 8.12 34.81 -33.27
N ASP A 523 7.29 33.78 -33.52
CA ASP A 523 7.27 33.09 -34.80
C ASP A 523 6.72 34.04 -35.89
N SER A 524 7.45 34.17 -37.01
CA SER A 524 7.01 34.96 -38.17
C SER A 524 5.74 34.40 -38.81
N ASP A 525 4.98 35.24 -39.50
CA ASP A 525 3.76 34.82 -40.21
C ASP A 525 4.07 33.71 -41.23
N GLU A 526 5.19 33.79 -41.95
CA GLU A 526 5.66 32.73 -42.85
C GLU A 526 5.84 31.38 -42.14
N THR A 527 6.44 31.40 -40.94
CA THR A 527 6.64 30.18 -40.12
C THR A 527 5.30 29.58 -39.68
N VAL A 528 4.35 30.45 -39.32
CA VAL A 528 3.02 30.05 -38.85
C VAL A 528 2.21 29.45 -40.01
N HIS A 529 2.23 30.11 -41.17
CA HIS A 529 1.65 29.60 -42.42
C HIS A 529 2.20 28.22 -42.78
N GLN A 530 3.53 28.05 -42.73
CA GLN A 530 4.15 26.76 -43.03
C GLN A 530 3.64 25.66 -42.08
N LYS A 531 3.65 25.90 -40.77
CA LYS A 531 3.16 24.93 -39.78
C LYS A 531 1.67 24.63 -39.95
N LEU A 532 0.85 25.64 -40.26
CA LEU A 532 -0.56 25.45 -40.56
C LEU A 532 -0.76 24.56 -41.79
N ALA A 533 -0.08 24.86 -42.90
CA ALA A 533 -0.17 24.09 -44.13
C ALA A 533 0.24 22.62 -43.93
N GLU A 534 1.33 22.38 -43.17
CA GLU A 534 1.79 21.02 -42.81
C GLU A 534 0.71 20.24 -42.03
N GLN A 535 0.09 20.87 -41.03
CA GLN A 535 -0.97 20.22 -40.24
C GLN A 535 -2.26 20.04 -41.05
N SER A 536 -2.64 21.00 -41.88
CA SER A 536 -3.79 20.91 -42.78
C SER A 536 -3.63 19.74 -43.75
N GLN A 537 -2.42 19.54 -44.31
CA GLN A 537 -2.13 18.38 -45.15
C GLN A 537 -2.18 17.07 -44.36
N ARG A 538 -1.71 17.07 -43.10
CA ARG A 538 -1.84 15.92 -42.20
C ARG A 538 -3.29 15.54 -41.96
N ILE A 539 -4.17 16.51 -41.71
CA ILE A 539 -5.62 16.30 -41.55
C ILE A 539 -6.21 15.67 -42.82
N LYS A 540 -5.91 16.20 -44.01
CA LYS A 540 -6.36 15.62 -45.28
C LYS A 540 -5.96 14.15 -45.42
N VAL A 541 -4.74 13.78 -45.00
CA VAL A 541 -4.26 12.39 -45.02
C VAL A 541 -5.02 11.50 -44.02
N LEU A 542 -5.28 11.99 -42.80
CA LEU A 542 -6.02 11.26 -41.77
C LEU A 542 -7.49 11.05 -42.17
N GLN A 543 -8.12 12.07 -42.75
CA GLN A 543 -9.50 12.00 -43.24
C GLN A 543 -9.64 11.02 -44.41
N LYS A 544 -8.67 10.98 -45.34
CA LYS A 544 -8.63 9.97 -46.42
C LYS A 544 -8.54 8.53 -45.90
N LYS A 545 -8.00 8.32 -44.70
CA LYS A 545 -7.97 7.02 -44.01
C LYS A 545 -9.26 6.71 -43.23
N GLY A 546 -10.30 7.53 -43.38
CA GLY A 546 -11.61 7.35 -42.75
C GLY A 546 -11.73 7.97 -41.35
N GLY A 547 -10.81 8.85 -40.94
CA GLY A 547 -10.84 9.56 -39.66
C GLY A 547 -11.73 10.81 -39.69
N SER A 548 -12.20 11.25 -38.52
CA SER A 548 -12.91 12.52 -38.29
C SER A 548 -12.00 13.63 -37.76
N SER A 549 -10.70 13.53 -38.02
CA SER A 549 -9.71 14.47 -37.49
C SER A 549 -9.99 15.91 -37.94
N SER A 550 -9.90 16.84 -37.01
CA SER A 550 -9.92 18.28 -37.22
C SER A 550 -8.65 18.93 -36.68
N LEU A 551 -8.38 20.14 -37.15
CA LEU A 551 -7.28 20.97 -36.67
C LEU A 551 -7.76 21.86 -35.54
N MET A 552 -6.97 22.02 -34.49
CA MET A 552 -7.28 22.88 -33.36
C MET A 552 -6.05 23.62 -32.86
N ALA A 553 -6.26 24.79 -32.28
CA ALA A 553 -5.27 25.54 -31.53
C ALA A 553 -5.61 25.48 -30.03
N VAL A 554 -4.60 25.24 -29.19
CA VAL A 554 -4.76 25.07 -27.75
C VAL A 554 -3.76 25.97 -27.03
N GLU A 555 -4.18 26.66 -25.98
CA GLU A 555 -3.30 27.39 -25.06
C GLU A 555 -2.21 26.46 -24.53
N PHE A 556 -0.95 26.90 -24.57
CA PHE A 556 0.10 26.24 -23.80
C PHE A 556 0.03 26.70 -22.33
N THR A 557 -0.52 25.84 -21.47
CA THR A 557 -0.55 26.10 -20.03
C THR A 557 0.82 25.82 -19.41
N ASP A 558 1.62 26.85 -19.17
CA ASP A 558 2.91 26.68 -18.51
C ASP A 558 2.75 26.48 -17.00
N THR A 559 3.32 25.38 -16.50
CA THR A 559 3.32 24.99 -15.08
C THR A 559 4.74 24.69 -14.59
N ALA A 560 5.75 25.37 -15.14
CA ALA A 560 7.12 25.21 -14.72
C ALA A 560 7.32 25.62 -13.25
N ASP A 561 8.04 24.79 -12.49
CA ASP A 561 8.44 25.11 -11.13
C ASP A 561 9.64 26.08 -11.11
N ALA A 562 10.08 26.47 -9.91
CA ALA A 562 11.23 27.37 -9.72
C ALA A 562 12.55 26.82 -10.30
N LYS A 563 12.64 25.52 -10.59
CA LYS A 563 13.80 24.87 -11.22
C LYS A 563 13.62 24.70 -12.74
N GLY A 564 12.52 25.19 -13.30
CA GLY A 564 12.17 25.08 -14.72
C GLY A 564 11.60 23.72 -15.14
N TYR A 565 11.28 22.83 -14.20
CA TYR A 565 10.64 21.55 -14.50
C TYR A 565 9.13 21.72 -14.60
N ARG A 566 8.54 21.09 -15.61
CA ARG A 566 7.11 20.91 -15.75
C ARG A 566 6.74 19.49 -15.35
N ALA A 567 5.52 19.28 -14.86
CA ALA A 567 5.00 17.96 -14.54
C ALA A 567 3.67 17.73 -15.26
N THR A 568 3.49 16.53 -15.81
CA THR A 568 2.20 16.02 -16.29
C THR A 568 1.80 14.83 -15.44
N TYR A 569 0.56 14.85 -14.98
CA TYR A 569 0.00 13.84 -14.08
C TYR A 569 -0.93 12.94 -14.86
N ARG A 570 -0.99 11.68 -14.44
CA ARG A 570 -1.96 10.71 -14.93
C ARG A 570 -2.59 9.96 -13.78
N ALA A 571 -3.92 9.84 -13.82
CA ALA A 571 -4.68 8.99 -12.90
C ALA A 571 -5.52 7.97 -13.68
N HIS A 572 -5.61 6.76 -13.15
CA HIS A 572 -6.33 5.64 -13.76
C HIS A 572 -7.59 5.40 -12.94
N VAL A 573 -8.73 5.36 -13.62
CA VAL A 573 -10.06 5.23 -13.01
C VAL A 573 -10.74 4.00 -13.58
N ALA A 574 -11.47 3.29 -12.73
CA ALA A 574 -12.43 2.27 -13.12
C ALA A 574 -13.69 2.40 -12.25
N CYS A 575 -14.85 2.52 -12.89
CA CYS A 575 -16.19 2.60 -12.30
C CYS A 575 -16.23 3.45 -11.00
N GLY A 576 -15.91 4.74 -11.12
CA GLY A 576 -15.94 5.67 -9.99
C GLY A 576 -14.81 5.50 -8.95
N LYS A 577 -13.79 4.67 -9.21
CA LYS A 577 -12.69 4.42 -8.26
C LYS A 577 -11.32 4.65 -8.91
N ILE A 578 -10.42 5.32 -8.20
CA ILE A 578 -9.02 5.50 -8.61
C ILE A 578 -8.22 4.21 -8.38
N LEU A 579 -7.58 3.70 -9.43
CA LEU A 579 -6.74 2.50 -9.38
C LEU A 579 -5.29 2.83 -9.02
N CYS A 580 -4.72 3.83 -9.67
CA CYS A 580 -3.35 4.30 -9.45
C CYS A 580 -3.11 5.61 -10.20
N TYR A 581 -2.11 6.37 -9.78
CA TYR A 581 -1.74 7.64 -10.39
C TYR A 581 -0.25 7.93 -10.22
N TYR A 582 0.29 8.75 -11.11
CA TYR A 582 1.69 9.18 -11.12
C TYR A 582 1.86 10.51 -11.84
N GLY A 583 2.97 11.20 -11.56
CA GLY A 583 3.48 12.34 -12.31
C GLY A 583 4.76 11.98 -13.07
N VAL A 584 4.94 12.59 -14.25
CA VAL A 584 6.20 12.58 -15.01
C VAL A 584 6.67 14.02 -15.17
N CYS A 585 7.96 14.27 -15.03
CA CYS A 585 8.51 15.62 -15.03
C CYS A 585 9.67 15.80 -16.01
N SER A 586 9.77 16.96 -16.65
CA SER A 586 10.87 17.30 -17.56
C SER A 586 10.99 18.81 -17.70
N PRO A 587 12.19 19.35 -18.02
CA PRO A 587 12.29 20.75 -18.46
C PRO A 587 11.70 20.99 -19.85
N LYS A 588 11.42 19.93 -20.62
CA LYS A 588 10.79 20.04 -21.95
C LYS A 588 9.33 20.54 -21.82
N PRO A 589 8.84 21.33 -22.80
CA PRO A 589 7.44 21.75 -22.84
C PRO A 589 6.47 20.57 -23.08
N PHE A 590 6.87 19.60 -23.91
CA PHE A 590 6.14 18.36 -24.13
C PHE A 590 6.80 17.22 -23.37
N ILE A 591 6.12 16.70 -22.36
CA ILE A 591 6.65 15.67 -21.47
C ILE A 591 6.15 14.30 -21.94
N HIS A 592 7.05 13.43 -22.40
CA HIS A 592 6.76 12.01 -22.50
C HIS A 592 7.39 11.29 -21.31
N SER A 593 6.71 10.26 -20.81
CA SER A 593 7.22 9.42 -19.72
C SER A 593 8.62 8.84 -19.94
N ARG A 594 9.11 8.75 -21.19
CA ARG A 594 10.44 8.21 -21.55
C ARG A 594 11.55 9.26 -21.52
N ASP A 595 11.20 10.55 -21.46
CA ASP A 595 12.16 11.66 -21.56
C ASP A 595 12.99 11.85 -20.28
N MET A 596 12.58 11.24 -19.15
CA MET A 596 13.27 11.40 -17.88
C MET A 596 14.63 10.67 -17.86
N LEU A 597 15.66 11.37 -17.41
CA LEU A 597 17.05 10.94 -17.32
C LEU A 597 17.45 10.75 -15.85
N PRO A 598 18.60 10.10 -15.56
CA PRO A 598 19.08 9.91 -14.18
C PRO A 598 19.14 11.19 -13.34
N LYS A 599 19.46 12.33 -13.97
CA LYS A 599 19.50 13.64 -13.33
C LYS A 599 18.13 14.14 -12.83
N ASP A 600 17.04 13.59 -13.37
CA ASP A 600 15.68 13.96 -13.03
C ASP A 600 15.13 13.13 -11.85
N TYR A 601 15.93 12.20 -11.29
CA TYR A 601 15.50 11.25 -10.26
C TYR A 601 14.89 11.94 -9.03
N ASP A 602 15.59 12.92 -8.44
CA ASP A 602 15.11 13.59 -7.23
C ASP A 602 13.82 14.37 -7.49
N GLN A 603 13.73 15.01 -8.65
CA GLN A 603 12.52 15.73 -9.06
C GLN A 603 11.35 14.77 -9.28
N PHE A 604 11.58 13.63 -9.93
CA PHE A 604 10.55 12.60 -10.13
C PHE A 604 10.00 12.08 -8.79
N VAL A 605 10.89 11.80 -7.84
CA VAL A 605 10.51 11.35 -6.50
C VAL A 605 9.71 12.43 -5.79
N GLU A 606 10.15 13.68 -5.84
CA GLU A 606 9.47 14.80 -5.17
C GLU A 606 8.08 15.06 -5.77
N VAL A 607 7.96 15.16 -7.09
CA VAL A 607 6.69 15.36 -7.79
C VAL A 607 5.68 14.28 -7.41
N ASN A 608 6.09 13.00 -7.42
CA ASN A 608 5.17 11.91 -7.10
C ASN A 608 4.85 11.82 -5.60
N ARG A 609 5.80 12.18 -4.73
CA ARG A 609 5.57 12.22 -3.28
C ARG A 609 4.55 13.30 -2.94
N GLN A 610 4.72 14.51 -3.46
CA GLN A 610 3.78 15.60 -3.25
C GLN A 610 2.42 15.28 -3.84
N PHE A 611 2.38 14.75 -5.07
CA PHE A 611 1.13 14.33 -5.69
C PHE A 611 0.39 13.26 -4.87
N HIS A 612 1.12 12.31 -4.28
CA HIS A 612 0.52 11.31 -3.39
C HIS A 612 -0.12 11.92 -2.15
N LEU A 613 0.53 12.89 -1.51
CA LEU A 613 0.00 13.62 -0.35
C LEU A 613 -1.22 14.48 -0.74
N GLN A 614 -1.11 15.25 -1.82
CA GLN A 614 -2.18 16.15 -2.27
C GLN A 614 -3.46 15.42 -2.67
N MET A 615 -3.35 14.24 -3.29
CA MET A 615 -4.50 13.38 -3.59
C MET A 615 -5.31 13.00 -2.34
N GLN A 616 -4.68 12.95 -1.15
CA GLN A 616 -5.36 12.64 0.11
C GLN A 616 -6.01 13.88 0.73
N GLU A 617 -5.36 15.05 0.63
CA GLU A 617 -5.79 16.28 1.29
C GLU A 617 -6.83 17.07 0.48
N LYS A 618 -6.62 17.21 -0.83
CA LYS A 618 -7.36 18.15 -1.70
C LYS A 618 -8.62 17.56 -2.33
N ARG A 619 -8.83 16.25 -2.18
CA ARG A 619 -9.96 15.51 -2.76
C ARG A 619 -10.10 15.64 -4.30
N TRP A 620 -8.97 15.74 -4.99
CA TRP A 620 -8.93 15.69 -6.47
C TRP A 620 -9.44 14.35 -7.03
N ASP A 621 -9.60 13.31 -6.20
CA ASP A 621 -10.24 12.06 -6.58
C ASP A 621 -11.61 12.31 -7.23
N LEU A 622 -12.41 13.23 -6.67
CA LEU A 622 -13.74 13.55 -7.19
C LEU A 622 -13.69 14.20 -8.58
N GLU A 623 -12.84 15.22 -8.77
CA GLU A 623 -12.69 15.89 -10.07
C GLU A 623 -12.14 14.94 -11.14
N ILE A 624 -11.17 14.10 -10.78
CA ILE A 624 -10.58 13.10 -11.69
C ILE A 624 -11.61 12.04 -12.09
N ILE A 625 -12.44 11.57 -11.15
CA ILE A 625 -13.54 10.65 -11.44
C ILE A 625 -14.55 11.32 -12.38
N GLN A 626 -14.96 12.55 -12.05
CA GLN A 626 -15.88 13.34 -12.88
C GLN A 626 -15.33 13.59 -14.29
N ALA A 627 -14.02 13.79 -14.44
CA ALA A 627 -13.37 13.93 -15.75
C ALA A 627 -13.50 12.67 -16.61
N VAL A 628 -13.52 11.47 -16.01
CA VAL A 628 -13.76 10.23 -16.77
C VAL A 628 -15.25 10.08 -17.10
N GLU A 629 -16.12 10.27 -16.12
CA GLU A 629 -17.55 10.01 -16.24
C GLU A 629 -18.27 10.99 -17.17
N SER A 630 -17.86 12.27 -17.16
CA SER A 630 -18.41 13.31 -18.07
C SER A 630 -18.16 13.02 -19.55
N LEU A 631 -17.21 12.15 -19.88
CA LEU A 631 -16.96 11.67 -21.24
C LEU A 631 -17.73 10.38 -21.57
N GLY A 632 -18.63 9.93 -20.69
CA GLY A 632 -19.36 8.67 -20.83
C GLY A 632 -18.50 7.43 -20.63
N CYS A 633 -17.33 7.57 -19.98
CA CYS A 633 -16.42 6.46 -19.72
C CYS A 633 -16.59 5.91 -18.30
N GLN A 634 -16.37 4.60 -18.16
CA GLN A 634 -16.28 3.90 -16.88
C GLN A 634 -14.83 3.58 -16.55
N VAL A 635 -13.98 3.40 -17.56
CA VAL A 635 -12.58 3.01 -17.43
C VAL A 635 -11.71 3.96 -18.25
N GLY A 636 -10.87 4.75 -17.59
CA GLY A 636 -10.10 5.82 -18.23
C GLY A 636 -8.81 6.16 -17.50
N ALA A 637 -7.76 6.47 -18.25
CA ALA A 637 -6.54 7.06 -17.72
C ALA A 637 -6.45 8.52 -18.17
N VAL A 638 -6.70 9.45 -17.26
CA VAL A 638 -6.80 10.88 -17.56
C VAL A 638 -5.45 11.56 -17.33
N ASP A 639 -5.03 12.36 -18.31
CA ASP A 639 -3.86 13.23 -18.26
C ASP A 639 -4.27 14.64 -17.85
N PHE A 640 -3.52 15.25 -16.94
CA PHE A 640 -3.76 16.62 -16.48
C PHE A 640 -2.48 17.32 -16.01
N LEU A 641 -2.54 18.64 -15.93
CA LEU A 641 -1.55 19.51 -15.30
C LEU A 641 -2.08 20.01 -13.96
N LEU A 642 -1.20 20.59 -13.15
CA LEU A 642 -1.62 21.35 -11.96
C LEU A 642 -1.26 22.82 -12.18
N LYS A 643 -2.27 23.68 -12.32
CA LYS A 643 -2.11 25.15 -12.40
C LYS A 643 -2.69 25.74 -11.12
N ASN A 644 -1.88 26.43 -10.32
CA ASN A 644 -2.28 26.95 -9.00
C ASN A 644 -2.92 25.86 -8.11
N ASP A 645 -2.33 24.67 -8.08
CA ASP A 645 -2.84 23.49 -7.36
C ASP A 645 -4.24 23.01 -7.80
N LEU A 646 -4.67 23.33 -9.01
CA LEU A 646 -5.94 22.82 -9.57
C LEU A 646 -5.70 21.95 -10.82
N PRO A 647 -6.40 20.81 -10.96
CA PRO A 647 -6.31 19.97 -12.14
C PRO A 647 -6.77 20.69 -13.42
N VAL A 648 -5.92 20.71 -14.44
CA VAL A 648 -6.25 21.16 -15.80
C VAL A 648 -6.17 19.97 -16.74
N PHE A 649 -7.32 19.47 -17.19
CA PHE A 649 -7.42 18.21 -17.93
C PHE A 649 -7.00 18.35 -19.40
N LEU A 650 -6.17 17.40 -19.86
CA LEU A 650 -5.52 17.44 -21.18
C LEU A 650 -6.00 16.37 -22.16
N GLY A 651 -6.43 15.21 -21.65
CA GLY A 651 -6.85 14.09 -22.48
C GLY A 651 -7.12 12.84 -21.65
N ILE A 652 -7.72 11.85 -22.29
CA ILE A 652 -8.03 10.56 -21.68
C ILE A 652 -7.50 9.44 -22.57
N ASN A 653 -7.03 8.36 -21.97
CA ASN A 653 -6.73 7.11 -22.62
C ASN A 653 -7.62 6.02 -22.02
N THR A 654 -8.59 5.54 -22.79
CA THR A 654 -9.53 4.49 -22.36
C THR A 654 -8.96 3.08 -22.46
N MET A 655 -7.76 2.92 -23.04
CA MET A 655 -7.10 1.65 -23.33
C MET A 655 -5.59 1.68 -23.06
N TRP A 656 -5.21 1.69 -21.78
CA TRP A 656 -3.80 1.75 -21.36
C TRP A 656 -3.24 0.37 -21.02
N GLY A 657 -1.93 0.19 -21.21
CA GLY A 657 -1.18 -0.97 -20.73
C GLY A 657 -0.21 -0.59 -19.63
N PHE A 658 -0.37 -1.17 -18.43
CA PHE A 658 0.66 -1.10 -17.40
C PHE A 658 1.89 -1.91 -17.84
N ARG A 659 3.07 -1.27 -17.94
CA ARG A 659 4.43 -1.89 -18.00
C ARG A 659 5.53 -0.99 -18.56
N HIS A 660 5.22 0.22 -19.01
CA HIS A 660 6.26 1.08 -19.56
C HIS A 660 7.15 1.60 -18.43
N LYS A 661 8.46 1.32 -18.54
CA LYS A 661 9.48 1.95 -17.71
C LYS A 661 9.31 3.47 -17.84
N MET A 662 9.31 4.16 -16.72
CA MET A 662 9.38 5.62 -16.74
C MET A 662 10.85 6.03 -16.84
N GLY A 663 11.12 6.92 -17.76
CA GLY A 663 12.43 7.41 -18.13
C GLY A 663 13.31 6.42 -18.87
N SER A 664 14.56 6.82 -19.05
CA SER A 664 15.64 6.02 -19.60
C SER A 664 15.88 4.74 -18.79
N ASP A 665 16.48 3.73 -19.43
CA ASP A 665 16.89 2.50 -18.74
C ASP A 665 17.85 2.77 -17.57
N ALA A 666 18.65 3.84 -17.65
CA ALA A 666 19.55 4.27 -16.59
C ALA A 666 18.77 4.80 -15.38
N LEU A 667 17.77 5.66 -15.59
CA LEU A 667 16.90 6.13 -14.52
C LEU A 667 16.12 4.97 -13.90
N TRP A 668 15.60 4.06 -14.73
CA TRP A 668 14.88 2.89 -14.26
C TRP A 668 15.71 2.01 -13.31
N LYS A 669 17.02 1.84 -13.59
CA LYS A 669 17.92 1.12 -12.67
C LYS A 669 18.04 1.81 -11.31
N LEU A 670 18.03 3.14 -11.26
CA LEU A 670 18.03 3.90 -10.01
C LEU A 670 16.69 3.71 -9.26
N ILE A 671 15.56 3.83 -9.96
CA ILE A 671 14.22 3.60 -9.40
C ILE A 671 14.08 2.17 -8.84
N GLU A 672 14.58 1.16 -9.54
CA GLU A 672 14.55 -0.23 -9.07
C GLU A 672 15.53 -0.49 -7.92
N LYS A 673 16.70 0.15 -7.91
CA LYS A 673 17.66 0.09 -6.79
C LYS A 673 17.02 0.62 -5.50
N ASP A 674 16.28 1.71 -5.62
CA ASP A 674 15.60 2.36 -4.51
C ASP A 674 14.13 1.88 -4.36
N ARG A 675 13.74 0.82 -5.08
CA ARG A 675 12.37 0.31 -5.13
C ARG A 675 11.73 0.19 -3.77
N TRP A 676 12.47 -0.37 -2.84
CA TRP A 676 11.99 -0.60 -1.49
C TRP A 676 11.64 0.68 -0.73
N LYS A 677 12.36 1.78 -0.98
CA LYS A 677 12.10 3.11 -0.42
C LYS A 677 10.95 3.78 -1.17
N LEU A 678 10.97 3.72 -2.50
CA LEU A 678 10.02 4.42 -3.34
C LEU A 678 8.63 3.75 -3.33
N GLU A 679 8.52 2.43 -3.18
CA GLU A 679 7.24 1.73 -2.94
C GLU A 679 6.49 2.29 -1.72
N ILE A 680 7.19 2.99 -0.83
CA ILE A 680 6.63 3.58 0.38
C ILE A 680 6.13 4.99 0.19
N ILE A 681 6.96 5.83 -0.41
CA ILE A 681 6.66 7.26 -0.53
C ILE A 681 5.85 7.59 -1.78
N ILE A 682 5.85 6.69 -2.78
CA ILE A 682 5.11 6.82 -4.03
C ILE A 682 4.41 5.49 -4.42
N PRO A 683 3.61 4.89 -3.53
CA PRO A 683 3.07 3.54 -3.70
C PRO A 683 2.21 3.38 -4.97
N THR A 684 1.53 4.45 -5.39
CA THR A 684 0.66 4.48 -6.57
C THR A 684 1.43 4.43 -7.89
N VAL A 685 2.69 4.89 -7.90
CA VAL A 685 3.60 4.70 -9.04
C VAL A 685 3.99 3.24 -9.19
N TYR A 686 4.16 2.51 -8.08
CA TYR A 686 4.48 1.09 -8.14
C TYR A 686 3.31 0.20 -8.52
N ALA A 687 2.07 0.64 -8.28
CA ALA A 687 0.90 0.02 -8.89
C ALA A 687 0.96 0.09 -10.43
N TRP A 688 1.56 1.13 -11.01
CA TRP A 688 1.83 1.19 -12.46
C TRP A 688 2.96 0.22 -12.88
N TYR A 689 4.06 0.13 -12.12
CA TYR A 689 5.17 -0.77 -12.45
C TYR A 689 4.86 -2.26 -12.26
N TYR A 690 3.91 -2.62 -11.38
CA TYR A 690 3.53 -4.01 -11.10
C TYR A 690 2.04 -4.29 -11.39
N PRO A 691 1.70 -4.46 -12.69
CA PRO A 691 0.33 -4.46 -13.19
C PRO A 691 -0.64 -5.47 -12.60
N LEU A 692 -0.15 -6.64 -12.18
CA LEU A 692 -1.03 -7.77 -11.88
C LEU A 692 -2.04 -7.43 -10.78
N GLY A 693 -1.57 -6.77 -9.70
CA GLY A 693 -2.44 -6.35 -8.60
C GLY A 693 -3.44 -5.28 -9.06
N THR A 694 -2.98 -4.30 -9.81
CA THR A 694 -3.80 -3.19 -10.31
C THR A 694 -4.87 -3.65 -11.30
N TYR A 695 -4.54 -4.58 -12.21
CA TYR A 695 -5.54 -5.19 -13.09
C TYR A 695 -6.53 -6.06 -12.30
N HIS A 696 -6.05 -6.80 -11.31
CA HIS A 696 -6.93 -7.65 -10.48
C HIS A 696 -7.94 -6.76 -9.75
N ARG A 697 -7.47 -5.65 -9.16
CA ARG A 697 -8.32 -4.64 -8.55
C ARG A 697 -9.31 -4.00 -9.53
N MET A 698 -8.87 -3.67 -10.74
CA MET A 698 -9.75 -3.15 -11.80
C MET A 698 -10.90 -4.11 -12.10
N TYR A 699 -10.63 -5.41 -12.26
CA TYR A 699 -11.68 -6.40 -12.53
C TYR A 699 -12.59 -6.64 -11.33
N GLU A 700 -12.08 -6.57 -10.10
CA GLU A 700 -12.93 -6.59 -8.90
C GLU A 700 -13.93 -5.44 -8.88
N ILE A 701 -13.46 -4.22 -9.17
CA ILE A 701 -14.28 -3.01 -9.22
C ILE A 701 -15.33 -3.10 -10.34
N ILE A 702 -14.94 -3.60 -11.52
CA ILE A 702 -15.88 -3.83 -12.63
C ILE A 702 -16.95 -4.85 -12.22
N ALA A 703 -16.56 -5.93 -11.53
CA ALA A 703 -17.51 -6.94 -11.05
C ALA A 703 -18.48 -6.37 -10.00
N GLU A 704 -17.99 -5.49 -9.13
CA GLU A 704 -18.76 -4.79 -8.11
C GLU A 704 -19.77 -3.83 -8.74
N ALA A 705 -19.34 -2.97 -9.67
CA ALA A 705 -20.22 -2.04 -10.38
C ALA A 705 -21.34 -2.78 -11.14
N ALA A 706 -21.02 -3.91 -11.75
CA ALA A 706 -22.01 -4.77 -12.42
C ALA A 706 -22.95 -5.49 -11.45
N ARG A 707 -22.68 -5.50 -10.15
CA ARG A 707 -23.59 -6.03 -9.13
C ARG A 707 -24.50 -4.96 -8.58
N GLU A 708 -24.01 -3.72 -8.46
CA GLU A 708 -24.80 -2.58 -7.95
C GLU A 708 -25.84 -2.07 -8.95
N GLN A 709 -25.70 -2.38 -10.26
CA GLN A 709 -26.70 -2.05 -11.27
C GLN A 709 -27.96 -2.94 -11.25
N HIS A 710 -27.98 -4.02 -10.45
CA HIS A 710 -29.13 -4.90 -10.25
C HIS A 710 -29.45 -5.00 -8.75
#